data_AF-A0A1B6G7S3-F1
#
_entry.id   AF-A0A1B6G7S3-F1
#
_cell.length_a   1.000
_cell.length_b   1.000
_cell.length_c   1.000
_cell.angle_alpha   90.00
_cell.angle_beta   90.00
_cell.angle_gamma   90.00
#
_symmetry.space_group_name_H-M   'P 1'
#
loop_
_entity.id
_entity.type
_entity.pdbx_description
1 polymer ?
#
loop_
_entity_poly.entity_id
_entity_poly.type
_entity_poly.pdbx_seq_one_letter_code
_entity_poly.pdbx_strand_id
1 'polypeptide(L)'
;EKEYEQKVLPDGKINIDGFLCVFDVSVVPSRSLEKQVEIVSAILNNLIKTKKPVILVTTKNDDANEAYVKEAEKLSQKKEYKGGLVMVETSAHENINVDLAFIALAQQIDRSKGRSKIVPFVEAARARKELLDASTEAFMSLIRSQVTDYRALWSQSAKKFARHEEFVEFTRLFGIESTQRLFRRHVKKLKDEHLAKRVQSYMEMLPDILQEMVPEISTLRDGDWPTVQQHIKNHPDFNHYFYKCPEDIPWTELDWDEEGDGTKETRIPYDVLDTGEAETVFRNHANSLQQEHKRLDSVDRWKKQFKQLLEDTGYVTPGKELSEVRVLFMGRECFEALSEDDCLYIYDRHQKELIEKAKHNFQELLLEHADLFYHFKSIAPTGTITQDDIKEITDALKEDSRYKSLDRLDQDRKLMLFQHLGFVHCPIREHCPAFPNCMDALIERVLSNKAHRPSSWNHSNQWLLNSDSNQLNLVILGFKGLAEELSNEIRAQCDDDEYELDCHLYCLEYRIIDGDVSLPQNSFQSIDFLPHGCFCVYSNPESFEYIRDSLEKTLLSNLEQEDRLPFQGLPIVILFVADSLVEENDILRLREEGQSLADSLQCPFIDVSLEEVDGEHRFNAALVANALRQLVQSIRHRAGFINVYQ
;
A
#
# COMPACT_ATOMS: atom_id res chain seq x y z
N GLU A 1 13.59 2.75 -80.96
CA GLU A 1 14.83 2.12 -81.50
C GLU A 1 16.00 3.09 -81.76
N LYS A 2 15.84 4.42 -81.80
CA LYS A 2 16.96 5.37 -81.97
C LYS A 2 17.56 5.93 -80.67
N GLU A 3 17.00 5.56 -79.52
CA GLU A 3 17.37 6.12 -78.20
C GLU A 3 18.42 5.29 -77.42
N TYR A 4 18.83 4.13 -77.96
CA TYR A 4 19.83 3.27 -77.33
C TYR A 4 21.11 3.26 -78.17
N GLU A 5 22.26 3.22 -77.51
CA GLU A 5 23.58 3.13 -78.15
C GLU A 5 23.63 1.91 -79.07
N GLN A 6 23.73 2.14 -80.38
CA GLN A 6 23.86 1.07 -81.36
C GLN A 6 25.32 0.60 -81.39
N LYS A 7 25.65 -0.39 -80.56
CA LYS A 7 26.94 -1.08 -80.65
C LYS A 7 26.90 -2.06 -81.81
N VAL A 8 27.56 -1.67 -82.91
CA VAL A 8 27.78 -2.57 -84.04
C VAL A 8 28.71 -3.68 -83.57
N LEU A 9 28.31 -4.93 -83.81
CA LEU A 9 29.15 -6.09 -83.54
C LEU A 9 30.46 -5.92 -84.33
N PRO A 10 31.65 -6.16 -83.74
CA PRO A 10 32.93 -5.98 -84.42
C PRO A 10 32.97 -6.68 -85.78
N ASP A 11 33.50 -5.98 -86.79
CA ASP A 11 33.67 -6.50 -88.15
C ASP A 11 34.69 -7.65 -88.15
N GLY A 12 34.18 -8.86 -87.98
CA GLY A 12 34.94 -10.10 -87.89
C GLY A 12 34.10 -11.17 -87.20
N LYS A 13 33.99 -12.35 -87.83
CA LYS A 13 33.13 -13.50 -87.47
C LYS A 13 32.97 -13.70 -85.95
N ILE A 14 31.94 -13.09 -85.36
CA ILE A 14 31.45 -13.50 -84.06
C ILE A 14 30.80 -14.86 -84.25
N ASN A 15 31.37 -15.87 -83.59
CA ASN A 15 30.75 -17.18 -83.54
C ASN A 15 29.55 -17.10 -82.59
N ILE A 16 28.35 -17.20 -83.17
CA ILE A 16 27.12 -17.33 -82.40
C ILE A 16 26.80 -18.81 -82.29
N ASP A 17 26.76 -19.31 -81.07
CA ASP A 17 26.48 -20.72 -80.80
C ASP A 17 24.99 -21.01 -80.64
N GLY A 18 24.21 -20.03 -80.18
CA GLY A 18 22.76 -20.14 -80.05
C GLY A 18 22.10 -18.80 -79.71
N PHE A 19 20.77 -18.80 -79.61
CA PHE A 19 19.97 -17.59 -79.37
C PHE A 19 18.93 -17.79 -78.27
N LEU A 20 18.78 -16.78 -77.41
CA LEU A 20 17.58 -16.59 -76.59
C LEU A 20 16.71 -15.55 -77.29
N CYS A 21 15.52 -15.94 -77.73
CA CYS A 21 14.54 -15.02 -78.30
C CYS A 21 13.55 -14.63 -77.20
N VAL A 22 13.60 -13.38 -76.76
CA VAL A 22 12.81 -12.91 -75.62
C VAL A 22 11.43 -12.39 -76.06
N PHE A 23 10.38 -12.84 -75.39
CA PHE A 23 9.01 -12.39 -75.57
C PHE A 23 8.50 -11.82 -74.24
N ASP A 24 8.20 -10.53 -74.19
CA ASP A 24 7.68 -9.87 -72.99
C ASP A 24 6.18 -10.14 -72.86
N VAL A 25 5.75 -10.81 -71.79
CA VAL A 25 4.34 -11.17 -71.57
C VAL A 25 3.57 -10.15 -70.73
N SER A 26 4.20 -9.04 -70.37
CA SER A 26 3.53 -7.92 -69.68
C SER A 26 2.84 -6.97 -70.67
N VAL A 27 1.87 -6.20 -70.17
CA VAL A 27 1.20 -5.16 -70.95
C VAL A 27 2.08 -3.92 -71.00
N VAL A 28 2.56 -3.58 -72.20
CA VAL A 28 3.36 -2.36 -72.42
C VAL A 28 2.50 -1.31 -73.14
N PRO A 29 2.37 -0.09 -72.59
CA PRO A 29 1.65 0.99 -73.25
C PRO A 29 2.12 1.20 -74.69
N SER A 30 1.17 1.43 -75.61
CA SER A 30 1.43 1.69 -77.04
C SER A 30 2.09 0.54 -77.83
N ARG A 31 2.14 -0.68 -77.28
CA ARG A 31 2.56 -1.90 -77.98
C ARG A 31 1.36 -2.86 -78.07
N SER A 32 0.86 -3.12 -79.28
CA SER A 32 -0.21 -4.12 -79.47
C SER A 32 0.38 -5.54 -79.50
N LEU A 33 -0.39 -6.51 -78.99
CA LEU A 33 0.00 -7.92 -78.94
C LEU A 33 0.27 -8.46 -80.34
N GLU A 34 -0.58 -8.13 -81.31
CA GLU A 34 -0.48 -8.61 -82.70
C GLU A 34 0.84 -8.16 -83.34
N LYS A 35 1.23 -6.91 -83.11
CA LYS A 35 2.46 -6.33 -83.65
C LYS A 35 3.69 -6.95 -83.00
N GLN A 36 3.63 -7.25 -81.70
CA GLN A 36 4.69 -7.97 -81.01
C GLN A 36 4.85 -9.40 -81.54
N VAL A 37 3.74 -10.13 -81.72
CA VAL A 37 3.75 -11.49 -82.29
C VAL A 37 4.31 -11.48 -83.71
N GLU A 38 3.93 -10.50 -84.54
CA GLU A 38 4.46 -10.32 -85.89
C GLU A 38 5.99 -10.13 -85.89
N ILE A 39 6.49 -9.20 -85.07
CA ILE A 39 7.92 -8.89 -84.96
C ILE A 39 8.70 -10.10 -84.45
N VAL A 40 8.25 -10.75 -83.37
CA VAL A 40 8.94 -11.92 -82.81
C VAL A 40 8.91 -13.09 -83.78
N SER A 41 7.80 -13.32 -84.48
CA SER A 41 7.72 -14.36 -85.52
C SER A 41 8.71 -14.09 -86.66
N ALA A 42 8.88 -12.83 -87.08
CA ALA A 42 9.87 -12.45 -88.09
C ALA A 42 11.31 -12.68 -87.60
N ILE A 43 11.60 -12.35 -86.34
CA ILE A 43 12.91 -12.62 -85.70
C ILE A 43 13.17 -14.11 -85.66
N LEU A 44 12.26 -14.92 -85.11
CA LEU A 44 12.39 -16.38 -85.03
C LEU A 44 12.64 -17.02 -86.39
N ASN A 45 11.90 -16.58 -87.42
CA ASN A 45 12.08 -17.07 -88.78
C ASN A 45 13.47 -16.78 -89.37
N ASN A 46 14.10 -15.68 -88.96
CA ASN A 46 15.49 -15.37 -89.33
C ASN A 46 16.50 -16.16 -88.50
N LEU A 47 16.27 -16.31 -87.19
CA LEU A 47 17.14 -17.08 -86.30
C LEU A 47 17.21 -18.56 -86.71
N ILE A 48 16.08 -19.17 -87.07
CA ILE A 48 16.02 -20.59 -87.44
C ILE A 48 16.80 -20.89 -88.73
N LYS A 49 16.86 -19.94 -89.67
CA LYS A 49 17.66 -20.08 -90.92
C LYS A 49 19.16 -20.24 -90.63
N THR A 50 19.64 -19.76 -89.49
CA THR A 50 21.05 -19.92 -89.08
C THR A 50 21.42 -21.36 -88.71
N LYS A 51 20.41 -22.24 -88.49
CA LYS A 51 20.57 -23.61 -87.99
C LYS A 51 21.23 -23.71 -86.60
N LYS A 52 21.30 -22.60 -85.87
CA LYS A 52 21.73 -22.57 -84.47
C LYS A 52 20.53 -22.83 -83.53
N PRO A 53 20.75 -23.43 -82.34
CA PRO A 53 19.73 -23.56 -81.31
C PRO A 53 19.06 -22.24 -80.95
N VAL A 54 17.75 -22.28 -80.71
CA VAL A 54 16.94 -21.13 -80.29
C VAL A 54 16.01 -21.56 -79.15
N ILE A 55 16.01 -20.79 -78.06
CA ILE A 55 15.04 -20.91 -76.97
C ILE A 55 14.14 -19.67 -77.01
N LEU A 56 12.82 -19.87 -76.94
CA LEU A 56 11.87 -18.80 -76.71
C LEU A 56 11.78 -18.54 -75.21
N VAL A 57 12.08 -17.33 -74.77
CA VAL A 57 12.09 -16.97 -73.35
C VAL A 57 10.95 -15.98 -73.11
N THR A 58 9.91 -16.37 -72.39
CA THR A 58 8.95 -15.37 -71.92
C THR A 58 9.53 -14.65 -70.71
N THR A 59 9.45 -13.32 -70.67
CA THR A 59 9.95 -12.50 -69.56
C THR A 59 8.81 -11.71 -68.93
N LYS A 60 9.02 -11.22 -67.69
CA LYS A 60 8.00 -10.53 -66.89
C LYS A 60 6.83 -11.42 -66.50
N ASN A 61 7.08 -12.70 -66.26
CA ASN A 61 6.00 -13.62 -65.87
C ASN A 61 5.41 -13.31 -64.47
N ASP A 62 6.12 -12.51 -63.66
CA ASP A 62 5.64 -11.91 -62.40
C ASP A 62 4.53 -10.87 -62.59
N ASP A 63 4.39 -10.31 -63.81
CA ASP A 63 3.35 -9.34 -64.19
C ASP A 63 2.72 -9.75 -65.54
N ALA A 64 2.52 -11.06 -65.73
CA ALA A 64 2.06 -11.63 -66.98
C ALA A 64 0.60 -11.28 -67.31
N ASN A 65 0.33 -11.02 -68.58
CA ASN A 65 -1.02 -11.03 -69.12
C ASN A 65 -1.30 -12.37 -69.83
N GLU A 66 -2.39 -13.05 -69.46
CA GLU A 66 -2.74 -14.36 -70.02
C GLU A 66 -2.84 -14.39 -71.55
N ALA A 67 -3.30 -13.31 -72.18
CA ALA A 67 -3.41 -13.26 -73.64
C ALA A 67 -2.03 -13.30 -74.31
N TYR A 68 -1.04 -12.63 -73.72
CA TYR A 68 0.33 -12.60 -74.21
C TYR A 68 1.01 -13.97 -74.04
N VAL A 69 0.82 -14.62 -72.88
CA VAL A 69 1.31 -15.97 -72.62
C VAL A 69 0.75 -16.97 -73.63
N LYS A 70 -0.58 -16.94 -73.86
CA LYS A 70 -1.24 -17.83 -74.84
C LYS A 70 -0.72 -17.63 -76.27
N GLU A 71 -0.44 -16.39 -76.69
CA GLU A 71 0.14 -16.15 -78.01
C GLU A 71 1.61 -16.60 -78.10
N ALA A 72 2.41 -16.45 -77.03
CA ALA A 72 3.76 -16.99 -76.99
C ALA A 72 3.78 -18.53 -77.06
N GLU A 73 2.85 -19.21 -76.36
CA GLU A 73 2.65 -20.66 -76.45
C GLU A 73 2.28 -21.08 -77.88
N LYS A 74 1.28 -20.43 -78.50
CA LYS A 74 0.88 -20.68 -79.90
C LYS A 74 2.05 -20.49 -80.86
N LEU A 75 2.86 -19.45 -80.64
CA LEU A 75 4.05 -19.18 -81.44
C LEU A 75 5.06 -20.32 -81.32
N SER A 76 5.34 -20.80 -80.10
CA SER A 76 6.28 -21.91 -79.87
C SER A 76 5.88 -23.22 -80.57
N GLN A 77 4.57 -23.44 -80.76
CA GLN A 77 4.00 -24.67 -81.30
C GLN A 77 3.81 -24.67 -82.82
N LYS A 78 4.18 -23.59 -83.53
CA LYS A 78 4.02 -23.52 -85.00
C LYS A 78 4.82 -24.65 -85.70
N LYS A 79 4.17 -25.30 -86.67
CA LYS A 79 4.75 -26.45 -87.42
C LYS A 79 6.07 -26.13 -88.13
N GLU A 80 6.28 -24.87 -88.51
CA GLU A 80 7.52 -24.38 -89.13
C GLU A 80 8.76 -24.56 -88.24
N TYR A 81 8.58 -24.68 -86.92
CA TYR A 81 9.66 -24.85 -85.94
C TYR A 81 9.95 -26.32 -85.60
N LYS A 82 9.27 -27.28 -86.26
CA LYS A 82 9.50 -28.74 -86.16
C LYS A 82 9.59 -29.27 -84.72
N GLY A 83 8.87 -28.67 -83.77
CA GLY A 83 8.89 -29.05 -82.35
C GLY A 83 10.21 -28.79 -81.62
N GLY A 84 11.10 -27.96 -82.18
CA GLY A 84 12.42 -27.65 -81.62
C GLY A 84 12.49 -26.37 -80.80
N LEU A 85 11.47 -25.50 -80.85
CA LEU A 85 11.46 -24.23 -80.12
C LEU A 85 10.98 -24.44 -78.69
N VAL A 86 11.93 -24.69 -77.79
CA VAL A 86 11.65 -24.82 -76.35
C VAL A 86 11.30 -23.45 -75.79
N MET A 87 10.20 -23.39 -75.03
CA MET A 87 9.78 -22.17 -74.33
C MET A 87 10.20 -22.25 -72.85
N VAL A 88 10.77 -21.17 -72.30
CA VAL A 88 11.12 -21.06 -70.88
C VAL A 88 10.51 -19.78 -70.32
N GLU A 89 9.74 -19.90 -69.25
CA GLU A 89 9.06 -18.78 -68.60
C GLU A 89 9.93 -18.23 -67.47
N THR A 90 10.27 -16.94 -67.53
CA THR A 90 11.23 -16.31 -66.63
C THR A 90 10.70 -15.03 -65.98
N SER A 91 11.22 -14.73 -64.79
CA SER A 91 11.18 -13.40 -64.18
C SER A 91 12.58 -13.04 -63.73
N ALA A 92 13.12 -11.96 -64.28
CA ALA A 92 14.41 -11.42 -63.82
C ALA A 92 14.29 -10.76 -62.44
N HIS A 93 13.13 -10.21 -62.10
CA HIS A 93 12.90 -9.54 -60.82
C HIS A 93 12.85 -10.53 -59.66
N GLU A 94 12.14 -11.64 -59.86
CA GLU A 94 12.02 -12.70 -58.85
C GLU A 94 13.11 -13.77 -58.94
N ASN A 95 14.03 -13.62 -59.92
CA ASN A 95 15.07 -14.59 -60.26
C ASN A 95 14.52 -16.02 -60.51
N ILE A 96 13.47 -16.10 -61.33
CA ILE A 96 12.80 -17.36 -61.69
C ILE A 96 13.25 -17.80 -63.07
N ASN A 97 13.75 -19.04 -63.16
CA ASN A 97 14.13 -19.75 -64.40
C ASN A 97 15.13 -19.01 -65.31
N VAL A 98 15.77 -17.93 -64.85
CA VAL A 98 16.76 -17.17 -65.64
C VAL A 98 17.91 -18.10 -66.04
N ASP A 99 18.52 -18.77 -65.07
CA ASP A 99 19.59 -19.75 -65.32
C ASP A 99 19.09 -20.93 -66.18
N LEU A 100 17.85 -21.37 -65.97
CA LEU A 100 17.25 -22.47 -66.72
C LEU A 100 17.18 -22.15 -68.23
N ALA A 101 16.91 -20.89 -68.61
CA ALA A 101 16.91 -20.47 -70.00
C ALA A 101 18.30 -20.62 -70.64
N PHE A 102 19.36 -20.23 -69.93
CA PHE A 102 20.74 -20.38 -70.40
C PHE A 102 21.19 -21.84 -70.42
N ILE A 103 20.87 -22.62 -69.38
CA ILE A 103 21.17 -24.05 -69.30
C ILE A 103 20.48 -24.82 -70.42
N ALA A 104 19.20 -24.52 -70.70
CA ALA A 104 18.46 -25.13 -71.80
C ALA A 104 19.11 -24.84 -73.16
N LEU A 105 19.58 -23.60 -73.37
CA LEU A 105 20.29 -23.24 -74.59
C LEU A 105 21.64 -23.98 -74.70
N ALA A 106 22.45 -23.97 -73.65
CA ALA A 106 23.75 -24.64 -73.61
C ALA A 106 23.62 -26.14 -73.92
N GLN A 107 22.62 -26.82 -73.34
CA GLN A 107 22.36 -28.23 -73.61
C GLN A 107 21.99 -28.52 -75.08
N GLN A 108 21.29 -27.60 -75.75
CA GLN A 108 21.00 -27.72 -77.18
C GLN A 108 22.25 -27.48 -78.05
N ILE A 109 23.15 -26.59 -77.63
CA ILE A 109 24.42 -26.32 -78.30
C ILE A 109 25.32 -27.56 -78.24
N ASP A 110 25.50 -28.12 -77.04
CA ASP A 110 26.38 -29.26 -76.78
C ASP A 110 25.83 -30.59 -77.30
N ARG A 111 24.55 -30.61 -77.73
CA ARG A 111 23.81 -31.82 -78.11
C ARG A 111 23.88 -32.91 -77.03
N SER A 112 23.90 -32.49 -75.77
CA SER A 112 24.02 -33.40 -74.63
C SER A 112 22.81 -34.35 -74.56
N LYS A 113 23.00 -35.58 -74.08
CA LYS A 113 21.92 -36.58 -73.98
C LYS A 113 20.92 -36.28 -72.85
N GLY A 114 21.22 -35.35 -71.95
CA GLY A 114 20.33 -34.91 -70.88
C GLY A 114 19.60 -33.63 -71.27
N ARG A 115 18.26 -33.64 -71.23
CA ARG A 115 17.45 -32.41 -71.37
C ARG A 115 17.02 -31.95 -69.98
N SER A 116 17.26 -30.69 -69.66
CA SER A 116 16.69 -30.08 -68.45
C SER A 116 15.17 -30.15 -68.52
N LYS A 117 14.54 -30.52 -67.40
CA LYS A 117 13.09 -30.40 -67.25
C LYS A 117 12.75 -28.91 -67.25
N ILE A 118 11.93 -28.48 -68.20
CA ILE A 118 11.37 -27.13 -68.18
C ILE A 118 10.28 -27.09 -67.12
N VAL A 119 10.44 -26.25 -66.12
CA VAL A 119 9.48 -26.07 -65.02
C VAL A 119 8.63 -24.84 -65.32
N PRO A 120 7.29 -24.93 -65.31
CA PRO A 120 6.41 -23.77 -65.48
C PRO A 120 6.69 -22.69 -64.44
N PHE A 121 6.49 -21.42 -64.81
CA PHE A 121 6.74 -20.27 -63.94
C PHE A 121 6.04 -20.40 -62.59
N VAL A 122 4.75 -20.77 -62.58
CA VAL A 122 3.97 -20.87 -61.34
C VAL A 122 4.56 -21.89 -60.35
N GLU A 123 5.02 -23.04 -60.84
CA GLU A 123 5.67 -24.06 -60.01
C GLU A 123 7.05 -23.59 -59.53
N ALA A 124 7.85 -23.01 -60.41
CA ALA A 124 9.17 -22.48 -60.08
C ALA A 124 9.10 -21.30 -59.09
N ALA A 125 8.14 -20.39 -59.27
CA ALA A 125 7.88 -19.26 -58.38
C ALA A 125 7.41 -19.73 -56.99
N ARG A 126 6.53 -20.74 -56.94
CA ARG A 126 6.14 -21.36 -55.67
C ARG A 126 7.33 -21.99 -54.95
N ALA A 127 8.11 -22.83 -55.64
CA ALA A 127 9.28 -23.46 -55.04
C ALA A 127 10.33 -22.43 -54.58
N ARG A 128 10.53 -21.35 -55.34
CA ARG A 128 11.40 -20.23 -54.95
C ARG A 128 10.88 -19.56 -53.68
N LYS A 129 9.59 -19.27 -53.61
CA LYS A 129 8.98 -18.66 -52.43
C LYS A 129 9.11 -19.56 -51.20
N GLU A 130 8.79 -20.84 -51.32
CA GLU A 130 8.94 -21.83 -50.24
C GLU A 130 10.38 -21.91 -49.72
N LEU A 131 11.38 -21.88 -50.62
CA LEU A 131 12.79 -21.82 -50.24
C LEU A 131 13.13 -20.55 -49.44
N LEU A 132 12.67 -19.39 -49.91
CA LEU A 132 12.91 -18.10 -49.26
C LEU A 132 12.24 -18.04 -47.88
N ASP A 133 11.00 -18.51 -47.76
CA ASP A 133 10.25 -18.56 -46.51
C ASP A 133 10.89 -19.54 -45.52
N ALA A 134 11.27 -20.74 -45.96
CA ALA A 134 11.94 -21.74 -45.14
C ALA A 134 13.31 -21.25 -44.63
N SER A 135 14.11 -20.61 -45.50
CA SER A 135 15.38 -20.00 -45.12
C SER A 135 15.20 -18.87 -44.10
N THR A 136 14.17 -18.05 -44.28
CA THR A 136 13.83 -16.96 -43.34
C THR A 136 13.47 -17.51 -41.96
N GLU A 137 12.59 -18.52 -41.90
CA GLU A 137 12.18 -19.13 -40.62
C GLU A 137 13.36 -19.84 -39.92
N ALA A 138 14.18 -20.59 -40.66
CA ALA A 138 15.37 -21.24 -40.13
C ALA A 138 16.34 -20.23 -39.51
N PHE A 139 16.61 -19.11 -40.20
CA PHE A 139 17.47 -18.07 -39.66
C PHE A 139 16.83 -17.32 -38.48
N MET A 140 15.52 -17.04 -38.51
CA MET A 140 14.82 -16.45 -37.35
C MET A 140 14.83 -17.38 -36.13
N SER A 141 14.75 -18.69 -36.32
CA SER A 141 14.88 -19.68 -35.24
C SER A 141 16.30 -19.68 -34.66
N LEU A 142 17.33 -19.64 -35.51
CA LEU A 142 18.72 -19.50 -35.08
C LEU A 142 18.95 -18.21 -34.29
N ILE A 143 18.45 -17.07 -34.78
CA ILE A 143 18.59 -15.78 -34.07
C ILE A 143 17.90 -15.86 -32.70
N ARG A 144 16.66 -16.34 -32.62
CA ARG A 144 15.92 -16.46 -31.35
C ARG A 144 16.63 -17.32 -30.32
N SER A 145 17.27 -18.41 -30.75
CA SER A 145 17.97 -19.33 -29.85
C SER A 145 19.34 -18.83 -29.39
N GLN A 146 20.07 -18.10 -30.24
CA GLN A 146 21.44 -17.68 -29.96
C GLN A 146 21.54 -16.24 -29.42
N VAL A 147 20.52 -15.42 -29.64
CA VAL A 147 20.47 -14.02 -29.27
C VAL A 147 19.28 -13.80 -28.36
N THR A 148 19.52 -13.92 -27.07
CA THR A 148 18.53 -13.69 -26.01
C THR A 148 18.70 -12.34 -25.33
N ASP A 149 19.86 -11.70 -25.51
CA ASP A 149 20.22 -10.41 -24.95
C ASP A 149 20.04 -9.31 -26.02
N TYR A 150 19.33 -8.23 -25.67
CA TYR A 150 19.13 -7.07 -26.54
C TYR A 150 20.36 -6.18 -26.68
N ARG A 151 21.40 -6.37 -25.87
CA ARG A 151 22.69 -5.67 -26.02
C ARG A 151 23.61 -6.34 -27.05
N ALA A 152 23.18 -7.46 -27.63
CA ALA A 152 23.98 -8.23 -28.58
C ALA A 152 24.41 -7.39 -29.80
N LEU A 153 25.73 -7.37 -30.05
CA LEU A 153 26.33 -6.63 -31.16
C LEU A 153 26.41 -7.49 -32.43
N TRP A 154 26.05 -6.89 -33.57
CA TRP A 154 26.12 -7.55 -34.88
C TRP A 154 27.50 -8.13 -35.19
N SER A 155 28.58 -7.37 -34.93
CA SER A 155 29.95 -7.78 -35.24
C SER A 155 30.39 -9.06 -34.51
N GLN A 156 29.85 -9.30 -33.31
CA GLN A 156 30.13 -10.48 -32.51
C GLN A 156 29.18 -11.63 -32.91
N SER A 157 27.88 -11.35 -33.01
CA SER A 157 26.86 -12.34 -33.37
C SER A 157 27.08 -12.90 -34.78
N ALA A 158 27.42 -12.07 -35.76
CA ALA A 158 27.70 -12.52 -37.13
C ALA A 158 28.87 -13.50 -37.21
N LYS A 159 29.92 -13.34 -36.40
CA LYS A 159 31.05 -14.30 -36.34
C LYS A 159 30.62 -15.65 -35.78
N LYS A 160 29.69 -15.66 -34.81
CA LYS A 160 29.11 -16.90 -34.26
C LYS A 160 28.21 -17.56 -35.31
N PHE A 161 27.34 -16.79 -35.94
CA PHE A 161 26.43 -17.26 -36.99
C PHE A 161 27.13 -17.80 -38.22
N ALA A 162 28.32 -17.31 -38.58
CA ALA A 162 29.07 -17.79 -39.73
C ALA A 162 29.40 -19.31 -39.71
N ARG A 163 29.24 -19.97 -38.56
CA ARG A 163 29.42 -21.43 -38.41
C ARG A 163 28.14 -22.23 -38.70
N HIS A 164 27.00 -21.57 -38.85
CA HIS A 164 25.69 -22.16 -39.02
C HIS A 164 25.24 -22.07 -40.48
N GLU A 165 24.74 -23.19 -41.02
CA GLU A 165 24.31 -23.29 -42.42
C GLU A 165 23.12 -22.35 -42.71
N GLU A 166 22.22 -22.19 -41.75
CA GLU A 166 21.03 -21.34 -41.85
C GLU A 166 21.40 -19.87 -42.12
N PHE A 167 22.47 -19.38 -41.47
CA PHE A 167 22.98 -18.03 -41.68
C PHE A 167 23.65 -17.88 -43.05
N VAL A 168 24.46 -18.86 -43.45
CA VAL A 168 25.18 -18.85 -44.74
C VAL A 168 24.17 -18.86 -45.89
N GLU A 169 23.16 -19.72 -45.82
CA GLU A 169 22.15 -19.87 -46.86
C GLU A 169 21.22 -18.65 -46.93
N PHE A 170 20.76 -18.12 -45.79
CA PHE A 170 19.97 -16.89 -45.77
C PHE A 170 20.75 -15.70 -46.35
N THR A 171 22.01 -15.54 -45.96
CA THR A 171 22.88 -14.46 -46.47
C THR A 171 23.10 -14.60 -47.98
N ARG A 172 23.24 -15.82 -48.49
CA ARG A 172 23.37 -16.09 -49.92
C ARG A 172 22.11 -15.72 -50.70
N LEU A 173 20.93 -15.98 -50.15
CA LEU A 173 19.64 -15.72 -50.80
C LEU A 173 19.22 -14.25 -50.76
N PHE A 174 19.47 -13.56 -49.64
CA PHE A 174 18.94 -12.21 -49.37
C PHE A 174 20.00 -11.11 -49.23
N GLY A 175 21.28 -11.48 -49.16
CA GLY A 175 22.39 -10.56 -48.94
C GLY A 175 22.64 -10.20 -47.47
N ILE A 176 23.84 -9.69 -47.20
CA ILE A 176 24.30 -9.38 -45.83
C ILE A 176 23.52 -8.22 -45.18
N GLU A 177 23.07 -7.25 -45.97
CA GLU A 177 22.29 -6.11 -45.46
C GLU A 177 20.92 -6.54 -44.92
N SER A 178 20.22 -7.42 -45.67
CA SER A 178 18.94 -8.01 -45.24
C SER A 178 19.11 -8.85 -43.98
N THR A 179 20.19 -9.62 -43.92
CA THR A 179 20.57 -10.43 -42.75
C THR A 179 20.79 -9.57 -41.51
N GLN A 180 21.58 -8.50 -41.64
CA GLN A 180 21.83 -7.55 -40.56
C GLN A 180 20.54 -6.83 -40.13
N ARG A 181 19.67 -6.47 -41.08
CA ARG A 181 18.38 -5.83 -40.80
C ARG A 181 17.47 -6.74 -39.96
N LEU A 182 17.41 -8.02 -40.28
CA LEU A 182 16.60 -8.98 -39.53
C LEU A 182 17.13 -9.16 -38.10
N PHE A 183 18.46 -9.26 -37.94
CA PHE A 183 19.10 -9.27 -36.63
C PHE A 183 18.77 -8.02 -35.81
N ARG A 184 18.93 -6.82 -36.39
CA ARG A 184 18.61 -5.54 -35.70
C ARG A 184 17.14 -5.48 -35.28
N ARG A 185 16.23 -6.00 -36.12
CA ARG A 185 14.80 -6.08 -35.79
C ARG A 185 14.55 -6.98 -34.59
N HIS A 186 15.20 -8.15 -34.54
CA HIS A 186 15.11 -9.06 -33.40
C HIS A 186 15.66 -8.44 -32.11
N VAL A 187 16.84 -7.82 -32.19
CA VAL A 187 17.46 -7.12 -31.05
C VAL A 187 16.56 -5.99 -30.52
N LYS A 188 15.99 -5.18 -31.42
CA LYS A 188 15.01 -4.16 -31.04
C LYS A 188 13.80 -4.77 -30.33
N LYS A 189 13.25 -5.87 -30.86
CA LYS A 189 12.12 -6.58 -30.25
C LYS A 189 12.46 -7.04 -28.83
N LEU A 190 13.66 -7.58 -28.60
CA LEU A 190 14.10 -7.97 -27.26
C LEU A 190 14.20 -6.77 -26.31
N LYS A 191 14.69 -5.62 -26.78
CA LYS A 191 14.75 -4.38 -25.99
C LYS A 191 13.34 -3.91 -25.60
N ASP A 192 12.42 -3.90 -26.56
CA ASP A 192 11.03 -3.50 -26.35
C ASP A 192 10.33 -4.46 -25.35
N GLU A 193 10.54 -5.78 -25.47
CA GLU A 193 10.00 -6.78 -24.53
C GLU A 193 10.59 -6.66 -23.12
N HIS A 194 11.89 -6.37 -23.00
CA HIS A 194 12.53 -6.13 -21.71
C HIS A 194 11.97 -4.88 -21.03
N LEU A 195 11.83 -3.78 -21.77
CA LEU A 195 11.25 -2.55 -21.26
C LEU A 195 9.79 -2.74 -20.82
N ALA A 196 8.98 -3.45 -21.62
CA ALA A 196 7.59 -3.74 -21.29
C ALA A 196 7.47 -4.54 -19.97
N LYS A 197 8.34 -5.54 -19.75
CA LYS A 197 8.39 -6.30 -18.49
C LYS A 197 8.77 -5.42 -17.29
N ARG A 198 9.72 -4.50 -17.45
CA ARG A 198 10.09 -3.53 -16.39
C ARG A 198 8.91 -2.63 -16.03
N VAL A 199 8.26 -2.05 -17.04
CA VAL A 199 7.05 -1.21 -16.83
C VAL A 199 5.97 -1.99 -16.10
N GLN A 200 5.69 -3.23 -16.55
CA GLN A 200 4.71 -4.08 -15.88
C GLN A 200 5.05 -4.30 -14.40
N SER A 201 6.30 -4.63 -14.09
CA SER A 201 6.74 -4.81 -12.70
C SER A 201 6.59 -3.54 -11.87
N TYR A 202 6.84 -2.36 -12.43
CA TYR A 202 6.58 -1.09 -11.74
C TYR A 202 5.08 -0.87 -11.48
N MET A 203 4.22 -1.21 -12.44
CA MET A 203 2.77 -1.09 -12.28
C MET A 203 2.19 -2.08 -11.27
N GLU A 204 2.86 -3.20 -11.03
CA GLU A 204 2.50 -4.17 -9.98
C GLU A 204 2.84 -3.64 -8.58
N MET A 205 3.93 -2.86 -8.42
CA MET A 205 4.33 -2.27 -7.13
C MET A 205 3.63 -0.95 -6.83
N LEU A 206 3.29 -0.17 -7.86
CA LEU A 206 2.73 1.17 -7.71
C LEU A 206 1.46 1.26 -6.84
N PRO A 207 0.50 0.32 -6.85
CA PRO A 207 -0.68 0.38 -5.98
C PRO A 207 -0.32 0.40 -4.50
N ASP A 208 0.58 -0.46 -4.05
CA ASP A 208 0.98 -0.54 -2.64
C ASP A 208 1.72 0.74 -2.22
N ILE A 209 2.59 1.25 -3.10
CA ILE A 209 3.29 2.53 -2.90
C ILE A 209 2.29 3.69 -2.78
N LEU A 210 1.26 3.72 -3.64
CA LEU A 210 0.22 4.74 -3.58
C LEU A 210 -0.62 4.62 -2.32
N GLN A 211 -0.84 3.41 -1.79
CA GLN A 211 -1.55 3.21 -0.53
C GLN A 211 -0.78 3.79 0.66
N GLU A 212 0.56 3.72 0.64
CA GLU A 212 1.39 4.30 1.70
C GLU A 212 1.57 5.82 1.56
N MET A 213 1.87 6.30 0.35
CA MET A 213 2.17 7.71 0.11
C MET A 213 0.91 8.57 -0.06
N VAL A 214 -0.23 7.96 -0.41
CA VAL A 214 -1.52 8.63 -0.65
C VAL A 214 -2.67 7.78 -0.09
N PRO A 215 -2.77 7.65 1.26
CA PRO A 215 -3.71 6.73 1.90
C PRO A 215 -5.17 7.23 1.92
N GLU A 216 -5.39 8.54 1.77
CA GLU A 216 -6.72 9.13 1.93
C GLU A 216 -7.21 9.86 0.68
N ILE A 217 -8.53 9.99 0.54
CA ILE A 217 -9.11 10.84 -0.50
C ILE A 217 -8.98 12.33 -0.18
N SER A 218 -8.79 12.68 1.10
CA SER A 218 -8.64 14.05 1.57
C SER A 218 -7.41 14.73 0.95
N THR A 219 -6.33 13.97 0.78
CA THR A 219 -5.08 14.37 0.09
C THR A 219 -5.26 14.51 -1.43
N LEU A 220 -6.38 14.04 -1.98
CA LEU A 220 -6.71 14.02 -3.41
C LEU A 220 -7.77 15.05 -3.83
N ARG A 221 -8.30 15.87 -2.90
CA ARG A 221 -9.54 16.66 -3.10
C ARG A 221 -9.61 17.51 -4.37
N ASP A 222 -8.47 17.90 -4.95
CA ASP A 222 -8.38 18.60 -6.25
C ASP A 222 -7.31 18.02 -7.21
N GLY A 223 -6.74 16.85 -6.89
CA GLY A 223 -5.52 16.37 -7.54
C GLY A 223 -5.77 15.64 -8.86
N ASP A 224 -5.58 16.32 -9.98
CA ASP A 224 -5.25 15.64 -11.22
C ASP A 224 -3.94 14.84 -11.05
N TRP A 225 -3.72 13.84 -11.91
CA TRP A 225 -2.53 12.99 -11.79
C TRP A 225 -1.21 13.79 -11.67
N PRO A 226 -0.98 14.90 -12.41
CA PRO A 226 0.17 15.79 -12.21
C PRO A 226 0.35 16.33 -10.79
N THR A 227 -0.75 16.71 -10.12
CA THR A 227 -0.69 17.19 -8.74
C THR A 227 -0.25 16.08 -7.79
N VAL A 228 -0.72 14.85 -8.02
CA VAL A 228 -0.34 13.67 -7.23
C VAL A 228 1.12 13.28 -7.47
N GLN A 229 1.59 13.34 -8.70
CA GLN A 229 3.02 13.15 -9.03
C GLN A 229 3.88 14.15 -8.25
N GLN A 230 3.49 15.42 -8.21
CA GLN A 230 4.20 16.45 -7.45
C GLN A 230 4.14 16.22 -5.94
N HIS A 231 3.03 15.68 -5.42
CA HIS A 231 2.92 15.27 -4.02
C HIS A 231 3.89 14.13 -3.71
N ILE A 232 3.89 13.06 -4.52
CA ILE A 232 4.83 11.93 -4.41
C ILE A 232 6.27 12.43 -4.42
N LYS A 233 6.60 13.36 -5.34
CA LYS A 233 7.96 13.93 -5.46
C LYS A 233 8.45 14.65 -4.20
N ASN A 234 7.54 15.23 -3.42
CA ASN A 234 7.86 15.98 -2.21
C ASN A 234 7.68 15.16 -0.93
N HIS A 235 7.20 13.92 -1.04
CA HIS A 235 6.96 13.04 0.10
C HIS A 235 8.29 12.66 0.79
N PRO A 236 8.34 12.57 2.13
CA PRO A 236 9.55 12.18 2.86
C PRO A 236 10.16 10.87 2.38
N ASP A 237 9.30 9.87 2.12
CA ASP A 237 9.71 8.53 1.67
C ASP A 237 9.93 8.40 0.16
N PHE A 238 9.98 9.52 -0.58
CA PHE A 238 10.22 9.49 -2.02
C PHE A 238 11.41 8.62 -2.41
N ASN A 239 12.55 8.76 -1.72
CA ASN A 239 13.78 8.05 -2.05
C ASN A 239 13.74 6.55 -1.72
N HIS A 240 12.76 6.11 -0.93
CA HIS A 240 12.54 4.70 -0.62
C HIS A 240 11.88 3.96 -1.80
N TYR A 241 10.96 4.63 -2.50
CA TYR A 241 10.17 4.05 -3.59
C TYR A 241 10.59 4.49 -4.99
N PHE A 242 11.11 5.70 -5.11
CA PHE A 242 11.43 6.34 -6.37
C PHE A 242 12.87 6.83 -6.44
N TYR A 243 13.36 6.98 -7.67
CA TYR A 243 14.62 7.68 -7.96
C TYR A 243 14.44 8.64 -9.14
N LYS A 244 15.31 9.64 -9.24
CA LYS A 244 15.32 10.61 -10.35
C LYS A 244 16.37 10.20 -11.38
N CYS A 245 16.00 10.22 -12.65
CA CYS A 245 16.93 9.96 -13.74
C CYS A 245 17.87 11.17 -13.95
N PRO A 246 19.12 10.94 -14.39
CA PRO A 246 19.99 12.01 -14.86
C PRO A 246 19.37 12.75 -16.06
N GLU A 247 19.55 14.07 -16.15
CA GLU A 247 18.90 14.89 -17.20
C GLU A 247 19.26 14.48 -18.64
N ASP A 248 20.44 13.88 -18.85
CA ASP A 248 20.95 13.54 -20.17
C ASP A 248 20.51 12.17 -20.69
N ILE A 249 19.88 11.32 -19.86
CA ILE A 249 19.58 9.93 -20.22
C ILE A 249 18.14 9.57 -19.84
N PRO A 250 17.27 9.22 -20.80
CA PRO A 250 15.91 8.81 -20.50
C PRO A 250 15.88 7.49 -19.72
N TRP A 251 14.90 7.33 -18.83
CA TRP A 251 14.76 6.13 -17.99
C TRP A 251 14.65 4.82 -18.78
N THR A 252 14.16 4.88 -20.02
CA THR A 252 14.05 3.75 -20.95
C THR A 252 15.39 3.26 -21.50
N GLU A 253 16.44 4.07 -21.36
CA GLU A 253 17.81 3.76 -21.77
C GLU A 253 18.75 3.54 -20.57
N LEU A 254 18.29 3.83 -19.35
CA LEU A 254 19.02 3.54 -18.12
C LEU A 254 18.96 2.05 -17.80
N ASP A 255 20.14 1.45 -17.78
CA ASP A 255 20.36 0.03 -17.58
C ASP A 255 21.13 -0.19 -16.28
N TRP A 256 20.43 -0.11 -15.15
CA TRP A 256 21.01 -0.29 -13.81
C TRP A 256 21.51 -1.72 -13.56
N ASP A 257 21.29 -2.63 -14.49
CA ASP A 257 21.91 -3.96 -14.53
C ASP A 257 23.45 -3.90 -14.74
N GLU A 258 24.04 -2.73 -15.05
CA GLU A 258 25.48 -2.59 -15.38
C GLU A 258 26.43 -2.16 -14.27
N GLU A 259 26.00 -1.67 -13.11
CA GLU A 259 26.96 -1.20 -12.11
C GLU A 259 27.22 -2.25 -11.03
N GLY A 260 28.12 -3.18 -11.34
CA GLY A 260 29.30 -3.61 -10.55
C GLY A 260 29.23 -3.91 -9.05
N ASP A 261 28.13 -3.70 -8.34
CA ASP A 261 28.01 -3.84 -6.89
C ASP A 261 26.66 -4.42 -6.49
N GLY A 262 26.19 -5.49 -7.15
CA GLY A 262 25.22 -6.46 -6.61
C GLY A 262 23.81 -5.99 -6.23
N THR A 263 23.51 -4.69 -6.14
CA THR A 263 22.20 -4.17 -5.76
C THR A 263 21.41 -3.84 -7.02
N LYS A 264 20.48 -4.71 -7.38
CA LYS A 264 19.46 -4.39 -8.39
C LYS A 264 18.70 -3.16 -7.93
N GLU A 265 18.63 -2.13 -8.76
CA GLU A 265 17.76 -0.98 -8.50
C GLU A 265 16.30 -1.47 -8.55
N THR A 266 15.65 -1.51 -7.39
CA THR A 266 14.26 -1.98 -7.22
C THR A 266 13.25 -0.85 -7.24
N ARG A 267 13.70 0.41 -7.12
CA ARG A 267 12.84 1.58 -7.08
C ARG A 267 12.30 1.92 -8.47
N ILE A 268 11.20 2.67 -8.51
CA ILE A 268 10.57 3.10 -9.75
C ILE A 268 11.24 4.42 -10.20
N PRO A 269 11.72 4.54 -11.46
CA PRO A 269 12.12 5.84 -11.98
C PRO A 269 10.93 6.79 -11.96
N TYR A 270 11.08 7.97 -11.36
CA TYR A 270 9.99 8.93 -11.19
C TYR A 270 9.28 9.27 -12.52
N ASP A 271 10.04 9.36 -13.61
CA ASP A 271 9.53 9.64 -14.96
C ASP A 271 8.58 8.56 -15.51
N VAL A 272 8.55 7.35 -14.90
CA VAL A 272 7.55 6.32 -15.22
C VAL A 272 6.14 6.78 -14.85
N LEU A 273 6.01 7.68 -13.88
CA LEU A 273 4.71 8.24 -13.51
C LEU A 273 4.09 9.05 -14.66
N ASP A 274 4.88 9.54 -15.63
CA ASP A 274 4.36 10.25 -16.81
C ASP A 274 3.68 9.31 -17.84
N THR A 275 3.68 8.00 -17.60
CA THR A 275 3.04 7.02 -18.47
C THR A 275 1.53 6.94 -18.24
N GLY A 276 0.76 6.62 -19.29
CA GLY A 276 -0.70 6.47 -19.19
C GLY A 276 -1.13 5.24 -18.37
N GLU A 277 -0.25 4.24 -18.28
CA GLU A 277 -0.38 3.08 -17.41
C GLU A 277 -0.39 3.49 -15.93
N ALA A 278 0.57 4.34 -15.52
CA ALA A 278 0.65 4.84 -14.15
C ALA A 278 -0.58 5.69 -13.77
N GLU A 279 -1.03 6.57 -14.67
CA GLU A 279 -2.27 7.34 -14.48
C GLU A 279 -3.50 6.42 -14.32
N THR A 280 -3.53 5.29 -15.02
CA THR A 280 -4.61 4.30 -14.91
C THR A 280 -4.59 3.59 -13.56
N VAL A 281 -3.41 3.19 -13.07
CA VAL A 281 -3.25 2.65 -11.71
C VAL A 281 -3.73 3.64 -10.67
N PHE A 282 -3.33 4.91 -10.79
CA PHE A 282 -3.79 5.97 -9.90
C PHE A 282 -5.31 6.15 -9.92
N ARG A 283 -5.94 6.18 -11.10
CA ARG A 283 -7.41 6.30 -11.20
C ARG A 283 -8.13 5.15 -10.49
N ASN A 284 -7.59 3.93 -10.59
CA ASN A 284 -8.14 2.79 -9.87
C ASN A 284 -7.99 2.95 -8.36
N HIS A 285 -6.81 3.38 -7.89
CA HIS A 285 -6.54 3.68 -6.47
C HIS A 285 -7.52 4.74 -5.93
N ALA A 286 -7.64 5.88 -6.63
CA ALA A 286 -8.54 6.96 -6.25
C ALA A 286 -10.01 6.52 -6.20
N ASN A 287 -10.45 5.65 -7.12
CA ASN A 287 -11.79 5.06 -7.09
C ASN A 287 -11.99 4.14 -5.88
N SER A 288 -10.99 3.33 -5.51
CA SER A 288 -11.02 2.48 -4.32
C SER A 288 -11.14 3.33 -3.04
N LEU A 289 -10.32 4.38 -2.90
CA LEU A 289 -10.39 5.31 -1.78
C LEU A 289 -11.75 6.03 -1.70
N GLN A 290 -12.32 6.42 -2.85
CA GLN A 290 -13.67 7.01 -2.91
C GLN A 290 -14.76 6.06 -2.42
N GLN A 291 -14.67 4.78 -2.77
CA GLN A 291 -15.63 3.77 -2.33
C GLN A 291 -15.52 3.52 -0.84
N GLU A 292 -14.30 3.42 -0.32
CA GLU A 292 -14.05 3.21 1.10
C GLU A 292 -14.53 4.39 1.95
N HIS A 293 -14.22 5.62 1.53
CA HIS A 293 -14.73 6.81 2.22
C HIS A 293 -16.26 6.86 2.26
N LYS A 294 -16.93 6.57 1.13
CA LYS A 294 -18.41 6.49 1.08
C LYS A 294 -18.98 5.39 1.97
N ARG A 295 -18.26 4.27 2.11
CA ARG A 295 -18.64 3.15 2.98
C ARG A 295 -18.60 3.59 4.44
N LEU A 296 -17.48 4.20 4.87
CA LEU A 296 -17.31 4.72 6.23
C LEU A 296 -18.36 5.79 6.57
N ASP A 297 -18.56 6.77 5.68
CA ASP A 297 -19.60 7.80 5.86
C ASP A 297 -21.01 7.22 6.00
N SER A 298 -21.31 6.14 5.27
CA SER A 298 -22.60 5.45 5.34
C SER A 298 -22.76 4.71 6.66
N VAL A 299 -21.71 4.03 7.13
CA VAL A 299 -21.70 3.35 8.44
C VAL A 299 -21.99 4.35 9.56
N ASP A 300 -21.29 5.49 9.60
CA ASP A 300 -21.51 6.53 10.61
C ASP A 300 -22.94 7.09 10.59
N ARG A 301 -23.52 7.24 9.39
CA ARG A 301 -24.93 7.62 9.25
C ARG A 301 -25.85 6.56 9.84
N TRP A 302 -25.59 5.27 9.58
CA TRP A 302 -26.38 4.17 10.15
C TRP A 302 -26.26 4.09 11.66
N LYS A 303 -25.05 4.27 12.22
CA LYS A 303 -24.84 4.35 13.68
C LYS A 303 -25.71 5.44 14.31
N LYS A 304 -25.74 6.64 13.71
CA LYS A 304 -26.58 7.76 14.17
C LYS A 304 -28.07 7.45 14.05
N GLN A 305 -28.51 6.86 12.94
CA GLN A 305 -29.91 6.48 12.75
C GLN A 305 -30.36 5.35 13.68
N PHE A 306 -29.50 4.39 13.99
CA PHE A 306 -29.81 3.33 14.94
C PHE A 306 -29.94 3.90 16.35
N LYS A 307 -29.06 4.81 16.77
CA LYS A 307 -29.22 5.55 18.04
C LYS A 307 -30.58 6.27 18.11
N GLN A 308 -30.94 7.02 17.07
CA GLN A 308 -32.25 7.70 17.01
C GLN A 308 -33.42 6.71 17.11
N LEU A 309 -33.31 5.56 16.43
CA LEU A 309 -34.35 4.53 16.49
C LEU A 309 -34.52 3.97 17.91
N LEU A 310 -33.43 3.79 18.67
CA LEU A 310 -33.49 3.36 20.07
C LEU A 310 -34.27 4.37 20.93
N GLU A 311 -33.97 5.66 20.76
CA GLU A 311 -34.65 6.76 21.47
C GLU A 311 -36.16 6.83 21.15
N ASP A 312 -36.54 6.57 19.89
CA ASP A 312 -37.94 6.67 19.43
C ASP A 312 -38.78 5.42 19.76
N THR A 313 -38.16 4.25 19.94
CA THR A 313 -38.87 2.97 20.03
C THR A 313 -39.68 2.84 21.33
N GLY A 314 -39.27 3.49 22.43
CA GLY A 314 -40.02 3.54 23.70
C GLY A 314 -40.20 2.21 24.45
N TYR A 315 -39.96 1.05 23.81
CA TYR A 315 -39.99 -0.29 24.40
C TYR A 315 -38.61 -0.75 24.93
N VAL A 316 -37.59 0.10 24.76
CA VAL A 316 -36.27 -0.06 25.36
C VAL A 316 -36.31 0.56 26.75
N THR A 317 -36.17 -0.27 27.78
CA THR A 317 -36.24 0.14 29.19
C THR A 317 -34.92 -0.18 29.90
N PRO A 318 -34.59 0.51 31.00
CA PRO A 318 -33.36 0.26 31.76
C PRO A 318 -33.19 -1.22 32.12
N GLY A 319 -31.99 -1.77 31.87
CA GLY A 319 -31.63 -3.15 32.20
C GLY A 319 -32.24 -4.22 31.29
N LYS A 320 -32.80 -3.83 30.14
CA LYS A 320 -33.31 -4.77 29.13
C LYS A 320 -32.20 -5.11 28.14
N GLU A 321 -32.03 -6.39 27.80
CA GLU A 321 -31.01 -6.82 26.85
C GLU A 321 -31.42 -6.58 25.39
N LEU A 322 -30.45 -6.35 24.50
CA LEU A 322 -30.69 -6.20 23.05
C LEU A 322 -31.40 -7.44 22.48
N SER A 323 -31.03 -8.63 22.95
CA SER A 323 -31.61 -9.93 22.56
C SER A 323 -33.15 -9.95 22.69
N GLU A 324 -33.69 -9.32 23.73
CA GLU A 324 -35.12 -9.30 24.02
C GLU A 324 -35.91 -8.31 23.15
N VAL A 325 -35.26 -7.26 22.66
CA VAL A 325 -35.89 -6.21 21.83
C VAL A 325 -35.48 -6.27 20.37
N ARG A 326 -34.57 -7.17 19.99
CA ARG A 326 -33.99 -7.29 18.64
C ARG A 326 -35.04 -7.29 17.54
N VAL A 327 -36.14 -8.02 17.75
CA VAL A 327 -37.26 -8.13 16.79
C VAL A 327 -37.90 -6.79 16.44
N LEU A 328 -37.79 -5.78 17.30
CA LEU A 328 -38.31 -4.43 17.05
C LEU A 328 -37.48 -3.65 16.01
N PHE A 329 -36.23 -4.05 15.81
CA PHE A 329 -35.28 -3.39 14.92
C PHE A 329 -35.04 -4.16 13.62
N MET A 330 -35.41 -5.45 13.59
CA MET A 330 -35.29 -6.29 12.38
C MET A 330 -36.03 -5.67 11.20
N GLY A 331 -35.37 -5.67 10.04
CA GLY A 331 -35.89 -5.08 8.80
C GLY A 331 -35.75 -3.55 8.71
N ARG A 332 -35.08 -2.89 9.66
CA ARG A 332 -34.67 -1.48 9.54
C ARG A 332 -33.29 -1.40 8.91
N GLU A 333 -33.16 -0.59 7.87
CA GLU A 333 -31.90 -0.45 7.12
C GLU A 333 -30.71 -0.08 8.02
N CYS A 334 -30.89 0.82 8.99
CA CYS A 334 -29.84 1.21 9.93
C CYS A 334 -29.41 0.11 10.91
N PHE A 335 -30.25 -0.90 11.14
CA PHE A 335 -29.92 -2.04 12.01
C PHE A 335 -29.30 -3.20 11.20
N GLU A 336 -29.84 -3.47 10.01
CA GLU A 336 -29.34 -4.55 9.13
C GLU A 336 -28.00 -4.19 8.45
N ALA A 337 -27.70 -2.89 8.28
CA ALA A 337 -26.47 -2.43 7.64
C ALA A 337 -25.27 -2.32 8.59
N LEU A 338 -25.48 -2.46 9.91
CA LEU A 338 -24.43 -2.42 10.93
C LEU A 338 -23.99 -3.83 11.30
N SER A 339 -22.74 -3.97 11.77
CA SER A 339 -22.26 -5.23 12.33
C SER A 339 -22.97 -5.54 13.66
N GLU A 340 -22.91 -6.80 14.11
CA GLU A 340 -23.48 -7.20 15.40
C GLU A 340 -22.78 -6.49 16.56
N ASP A 341 -21.46 -6.36 16.49
CA ASP A 341 -20.66 -5.64 17.49
C ASP A 341 -21.00 -4.15 17.53
N ASP A 342 -21.15 -3.49 16.38
CA ASP A 342 -21.58 -2.08 16.32
C ASP A 342 -22.97 -1.89 16.93
N CYS A 343 -23.91 -2.80 16.63
CA CYS A 343 -25.26 -2.77 17.19
C CYS A 343 -25.24 -2.94 18.72
N LEU A 344 -24.48 -3.91 19.23
CA LEU A 344 -24.32 -4.14 20.67
C LEU A 344 -23.70 -2.94 21.37
N TYR A 345 -22.61 -2.40 20.83
CA TYR A 345 -21.93 -1.23 21.37
C TYR A 345 -22.86 0.00 21.48
N ILE A 346 -23.63 0.29 20.42
CA ILE A 346 -24.57 1.41 20.40
C ILE A 346 -25.69 1.17 21.43
N TYR A 347 -26.21 -0.05 21.50
CA TYR A 347 -27.28 -0.42 22.42
C TYR A 347 -26.83 -0.31 23.87
N ASP A 348 -25.65 -0.83 24.21
CA ASP A 348 -25.12 -0.82 25.58
C ASP A 348 -24.85 0.61 26.05
N ARG A 349 -24.34 1.47 25.16
CA ARG A 349 -24.17 2.90 25.47
C ARG A 349 -25.52 3.58 25.75
N HIS A 350 -26.54 3.28 24.96
CA HIS A 350 -27.89 3.79 25.19
C HIS A 350 -28.52 3.23 26.49
N GLN A 351 -28.29 1.95 26.81
CA GLN A 351 -28.71 1.36 28.08
C GLN A 351 -28.06 2.04 29.28
N LYS A 352 -26.75 2.35 29.23
CA LYS A 352 -26.08 3.12 30.27
C LYS A 352 -26.76 4.48 30.50
N GLU A 353 -27.06 5.23 29.44
CA GLU A 353 -27.77 6.52 29.53
C GLU A 353 -29.18 6.37 30.18
N LEU A 354 -29.94 5.34 29.80
CA LEU A 354 -31.27 5.05 30.37
C LEU A 354 -31.21 4.67 31.85
N ILE A 355 -30.22 3.84 32.22
CA ILE A 355 -30.03 3.38 33.60
C ILE A 355 -29.68 4.56 34.51
N GLU A 356 -28.73 5.40 34.12
CA GLU A 356 -28.35 6.58 34.91
C GLU A 356 -29.52 7.55 35.08
N LYS A 357 -30.30 7.78 34.01
CA LYS A 357 -31.53 8.60 34.10
C LYS A 357 -32.56 7.99 35.04
N ALA A 358 -32.75 6.67 35.02
CA ALA A 358 -33.69 5.99 35.91
C ALA A 358 -33.24 6.03 37.37
N LYS A 359 -31.95 5.87 37.64
CA LYS A 359 -31.34 6.04 38.97
C LYS A 359 -31.58 7.45 39.50
N HIS A 360 -31.34 8.48 38.69
CA HIS A 360 -31.58 9.86 39.07
C HIS A 360 -33.07 10.12 39.41
N ASN A 361 -33.99 9.65 38.57
CA ASN A 361 -35.43 9.77 38.85
C ASN A 361 -35.85 9.06 40.15
N PHE A 362 -35.26 7.89 40.44
CA PHE A 362 -35.53 7.18 41.70
C PHE A 362 -35.00 7.95 42.91
N GLN A 363 -33.83 8.58 42.78
CA GLN A 363 -33.28 9.45 43.83
C GLN A 363 -34.16 10.66 44.10
N GLU A 364 -34.72 11.30 43.08
CA GLU A 364 -35.71 12.36 43.23
C GLU A 364 -36.97 11.86 43.96
N LEU A 365 -37.46 10.67 43.62
CA LEU A 365 -38.60 10.04 44.31
C LEU A 365 -38.32 9.86 45.81
N LEU A 366 -37.12 9.39 46.18
CA LEU A 366 -36.73 9.26 47.59
C LEU A 366 -36.74 10.61 48.32
N LEU A 367 -36.28 11.68 47.66
CA LEU A 367 -36.28 13.03 48.22
C LEU A 367 -37.68 13.62 48.35
N GLU A 368 -38.58 13.36 47.40
CA GLU A 368 -39.99 13.80 47.46
C GLU A 368 -40.73 13.15 48.64
N HIS A 369 -40.39 11.91 48.97
CA HIS A 369 -40.94 11.16 50.10
C HIS A 369 -40.04 11.18 51.35
N ALA A 370 -39.36 12.31 51.60
CA ALA A 370 -38.47 12.48 52.75
C ALA A 370 -39.17 12.24 54.12
N ASP A 371 -40.49 12.39 54.18
CA ASP A 371 -41.31 12.15 55.38
C ASP A 371 -41.26 10.69 55.84
N LEU A 372 -41.18 9.73 54.91
CA LEU A 372 -41.00 8.31 55.20
C LEU A 372 -39.71 8.05 56.02
N PHE A 373 -38.72 8.92 55.90
CA PHE A 373 -37.40 8.74 56.49
C PHE A 373 -37.18 9.52 57.79
N TYR A 374 -38.12 10.40 58.18
CA TYR A 374 -37.92 11.35 59.29
C TYR A 374 -37.69 10.69 60.66
N HIS A 375 -38.37 9.58 60.92
CA HIS A 375 -38.30 8.90 62.22
C HIS A 375 -36.96 8.20 62.46
N PHE A 376 -36.22 7.84 61.40
CA PHE A 376 -34.86 7.28 61.52
C PHE A 376 -33.81 8.29 61.98
N LYS A 377 -34.10 9.60 61.86
CA LYS A 377 -33.23 10.68 62.36
C LYS A 377 -33.18 10.76 63.88
N SER A 378 -34.21 10.27 64.57
CA SER A 378 -34.37 10.39 66.04
C SER A 378 -34.07 9.10 66.79
N ILE A 379 -33.74 8.03 66.07
CA ILE A 379 -33.28 6.77 66.66
C ILE A 379 -31.84 7.01 67.13
N ALA A 380 -31.57 6.79 68.41
CA ALA A 380 -30.21 6.86 68.96
C ALA A 380 -29.25 5.98 68.11
N PRO A 381 -27.92 6.25 68.07
CA PRO A 381 -26.95 5.56 67.21
C PRO A 381 -26.79 4.03 67.42
N THR A 382 -27.70 3.41 68.17
CA THR A 382 -27.80 1.98 68.48
C THR A 382 -29.09 1.32 67.97
N GLY A 383 -30.07 2.07 67.44
CA GLY A 383 -31.27 1.44 66.88
C GLY A 383 -31.02 0.94 65.47
N THR A 384 -31.34 -0.33 65.24
CA THR A 384 -31.13 -1.00 63.95
C THR A 384 -32.33 -0.78 63.04
N ILE A 385 -32.10 -0.31 61.81
CA ILE A 385 -33.13 -0.31 60.75
C ILE A 385 -33.53 -1.76 60.49
N THR A 386 -34.83 -2.06 60.62
CA THR A 386 -35.36 -3.42 60.50
C THR A 386 -35.85 -3.73 59.07
N GLN A 387 -36.10 -5.00 58.79
CA GLN A 387 -36.71 -5.38 57.50
C GLN A 387 -38.16 -4.89 57.35
N ASP A 388 -38.89 -4.72 58.46
CA ASP A 388 -40.25 -4.19 58.43
C ASP A 388 -40.27 -2.71 58.03
N ASP A 389 -39.26 -1.93 58.48
CA ASP A 389 -39.08 -0.53 58.10
C ASP A 389 -38.83 -0.37 56.59
N ILE A 390 -37.95 -1.20 56.02
CA ILE A 390 -37.65 -1.22 54.58
C ILE A 390 -38.90 -1.60 53.78
N LYS A 391 -39.70 -2.54 54.31
CA LYS A 391 -40.94 -2.98 53.70
C LYS A 391 -41.99 -1.86 53.67
N GLU A 392 -42.13 -1.09 54.75
CA GLU A 392 -43.05 0.05 54.80
C GLU A 392 -42.69 1.12 53.76
N ILE A 393 -41.40 1.49 53.66
CA ILE A 393 -40.91 2.42 52.64
C ILE A 393 -41.18 1.87 51.24
N THR A 394 -40.90 0.59 51.02
CA THR A 394 -41.14 -0.06 49.72
C THR A 394 -42.62 -0.07 49.36
N ASP A 395 -43.51 -0.39 50.31
CA ASP A 395 -44.94 -0.42 50.09
C ASP A 395 -45.52 0.96 49.76
N ALA A 396 -44.92 2.04 50.27
CA ALA A 396 -45.29 3.41 49.94
C ALA A 396 -44.82 3.84 48.53
N LEU A 397 -43.64 3.38 48.08
CA LEU A 397 -43.03 3.82 46.83
C LEU A 397 -43.36 2.93 45.62
N LYS A 398 -43.72 1.66 45.83
CA LYS A 398 -43.82 0.65 44.77
C LYS A 398 -44.78 0.96 43.63
N GLU A 399 -45.75 1.84 43.83
CA GLU A 399 -46.72 2.20 42.79
C GLU A 399 -46.24 3.29 41.83
N ASP A 400 -45.20 4.05 42.21
CA ASP A 400 -44.63 5.13 41.40
C ASP A 400 -43.91 4.60 40.16
N SER A 401 -44.05 5.29 39.03
CA SER A 401 -43.45 4.89 37.75
C SER A 401 -41.93 4.91 37.79
N ARG A 402 -41.31 5.80 38.58
CA ARG A 402 -39.86 5.90 38.78
C ARG A 402 -39.31 4.80 39.68
N TYR A 403 -40.15 4.23 40.54
CA TYR A 403 -39.80 3.02 41.29
C TYR A 403 -39.83 1.79 40.35
N LYS A 404 -40.89 1.68 39.54
CA LYS A 404 -41.10 0.58 38.58
C LYS A 404 -40.08 0.59 37.43
N SER A 405 -39.54 1.74 37.04
CA SER A 405 -38.52 1.84 35.98
C SER A 405 -37.22 1.10 36.30
N LEU A 406 -36.96 0.80 37.58
CA LEU A 406 -35.82 0.02 38.07
C LEU A 406 -36.19 -1.44 38.43
N ASP A 407 -37.31 -1.98 37.94
CA ASP A 407 -37.74 -3.35 38.27
C ASP A 407 -36.72 -4.43 37.86
N ARG A 408 -35.96 -4.18 36.79
CA ARG A 408 -34.86 -5.06 36.34
C ARG A 408 -33.53 -4.79 37.04
N LEU A 409 -33.44 -3.69 37.76
CA LEU A 409 -32.26 -3.23 38.48
C LEU A 409 -32.55 -3.25 39.98
N ASP A 410 -33.11 -4.35 40.48
CA ASP A 410 -33.58 -4.45 41.86
C ASP A 410 -32.44 -4.30 42.88
N GLN A 411 -31.24 -4.78 42.51
CA GLN A 411 -30.03 -4.65 43.32
C GLN A 411 -29.59 -3.19 43.43
N ASP A 412 -29.48 -2.48 42.30
CA ASP A 412 -29.18 -1.04 42.29
C ASP A 412 -30.22 -0.25 43.08
N ARG A 413 -31.51 -0.53 42.87
CA ARG A 413 -32.60 0.13 43.60
C ARG A 413 -32.48 -0.06 45.10
N LYS A 414 -32.20 -1.28 45.58
CA LYS A 414 -31.97 -1.57 46.99
C LYS A 414 -30.73 -0.84 47.52
N LEU A 415 -29.64 -0.84 46.76
CA LEU A 415 -28.41 -0.15 47.12
C LEU A 415 -28.64 1.34 47.29
N MET A 416 -29.33 1.99 46.34
CA MET A 416 -29.66 3.42 46.41
C MET A 416 -30.57 3.73 47.60
N LEU A 417 -31.54 2.87 47.90
CA LEU A 417 -32.37 3.01 49.10
C LEU A 417 -31.54 2.91 50.39
N PHE A 418 -30.60 1.96 50.47
CA PHE A 418 -29.71 1.81 51.62
C PHE A 418 -28.74 2.97 51.76
N GLN A 419 -28.21 3.49 50.65
CA GLN A 419 -27.37 4.69 50.66
C GLN A 419 -28.17 5.90 51.17
N HIS A 420 -29.41 6.07 50.72
CA HIS A 420 -30.29 7.14 51.20
C HIS A 420 -30.60 7.01 52.70
N LEU A 421 -30.95 5.81 53.17
CA LEU A 421 -31.15 5.53 54.60
C LEU A 421 -29.88 5.77 55.41
N GLY A 422 -28.73 5.33 54.88
CA GLY A 422 -27.42 5.57 55.45
C GLY A 422 -27.14 7.05 55.62
N PHE A 423 -27.44 7.87 54.60
CA PHE A 423 -27.31 9.31 54.65
C PHE A 423 -28.26 9.98 55.66
N VAL A 424 -29.52 9.53 55.75
CA VAL A 424 -30.48 10.08 56.72
C VAL A 424 -30.07 9.77 58.17
N HIS A 425 -29.55 8.55 58.42
CA HIS A 425 -29.13 8.09 59.74
C HIS A 425 -27.75 8.64 60.16
N CYS A 426 -26.77 8.60 59.25
CA CYS A 426 -25.42 9.10 59.43
C CYS A 426 -24.99 9.82 58.15
N PRO A 427 -25.19 11.15 58.06
CA PRO A 427 -24.82 11.92 56.88
C PRO A 427 -23.33 11.78 56.59
N ILE A 428 -23.00 10.97 55.59
CA ILE A 428 -21.66 10.77 55.06
C ILE A 428 -21.68 11.32 53.63
N ARG A 429 -20.63 12.06 53.26
CA ARG A 429 -20.55 12.80 51.99
C ARG A 429 -20.78 11.91 50.77
N GLU A 430 -20.21 10.72 50.78
CA GLU A 430 -20.27 9.72 49.71
C GLU A 430 -21.67 9.10 49.54
N HIS A 431 -22.54 9.22 50.56
CA HIS A 431 -23.93 8.79 50.50
C HIS A 431 -24.90 9.95 50.25
N CYS A 432 -24.41 11.17 50.08
CA CYS A 432 -25.27 12.32 49.82
C CYS A 432 -26.03 12.14 48.49
N PRO A 433 -27.35 12.33 48.46
CA PRO A 433 -28.13 12.25 47.22
C PRO A 433 -27.70 13.23 46.15
N ALA A 434 -26.99 14.29 46.50
CA ALA A 434 -26.46 15.23 45.52
C ALA A 434 -24.98 14.98 45.19
N PHE A 435 -24.29 14.00 45.78
CA PHE A 435 -22.87 13.72 45.50
C PHE A 435 -22.64 13.34 44.02
N PRO A 436 -21.60 13.88 43.35
CA PRO A 436 -20.52 14.76 43.84
C PRO A 436 -20.83 16.27 43.76
N ASN A 437 -22.09 16.63 43.54
CA ASN A 437 -22.61 17.99 43.36
C ASN A 437 -23.33 18.54 44.60
N CYS A 438 -23.19 17.92 45.77
CA CYS A 438 -23.81 18.41 47.01
C CYS A 438 -23.12 19.68 47.49
N MET A 439 -23.82 20.53 48.26
CA MET A 439 -23.24 21.78 48.75
C MET A 439 -21.96 21.54 49.56
N ASP A 440 -21.83 20.47 50.32
CA ASP A 440 -20.59 20.18 51.06
C ASP A 440 -19.42 19.86 50.11
N ALA A 441 -19.64 19.00 49.11
CA ALA A 441 -18.62 18.69 48.10
C ALA A 441 -18.32 19.89 47.17
N LEU A 442 -19.32 20.72 46.86
CA LEU A 442 -19.15 21.95 46.09
C LEU A 442 -18.48 23.05 46.91
N ILE A 443 -18.83 23.22 48.18
CA ILE A 443 -18.18 24.16 49.11
C ILE A 443 -16.75 23.72 49.35
N GLU A 444 -16.48 22.43 49.52
CA GLU A 444 -15.12 21.89 49.58
C GLU A 444 -14.35 22.19 48.27
N ARG A 445 -14.99 21.99 47.11
CA ARG A 445 -14.45 22.35 45.78
C ARG A 445 -14.34 23.87 45.55
N VAL A 446 -15.12 24.71 46.26
CA VAL A 446 -15.13 26.17 46.10
C VAL A 446 -14.23 26.85 47.14
N LEU A 447 -14.09 26.27 48.33
CA LEU A 447 -13.18 26.70 49.40
C LEU A 447 -11.77 26.21 49.15
N SER A 448 -11.60 25.06 48.49
CA SER A 448 -10.35 24.76 47.80
C SER A 448 -10.07 25.94 46.86
N ASN A 449 -11.01 26.35 46.04
CA ASN A 449 -10.74 27.41 45.08
C ASN A 449 -10.44 28.81 45.73
N LYS A 450 -11.24 29.33 46.67
CA LYS A 450 -11.22 30.78 47.03
C LYS A 450 -10.31 31.27 48.19
N ALA A 451 -9.39 30.48 48.76
CA ALA A 451 -8.52 30.96 49.84
C ALA A 451 -7.39 31.89 49.33
N HIS A 452 -7.26 33.11 49.85
CA HIS A 452 -6.25 34.12 49.44
C HIS A 452 -4.80 33.76 49.86
N ARG A 453 -3.83 33.68 48.93
CA ARG A 453 -2.36 33.55 49.20
C ARG A 453 -1.45 34.21 48.12
N PRO A 454 -0.15 34.49 48.43
CA PRO A 454 0.63 35.58 47.83
C PRO A 454 1.17 35.30 46.42
N SER A 455 1.56 36.39 45.75
CA SER A 455 1.89 36.54 44.32
C SER A 455 3.06 35.70 43.76
N SER A 456 3.62 34.75 44.52
CA SER A 456 4.69 33.84 44.12
C SER A 456 4.21 32.45 43.65
N TRP A 457 2.88 32.21 43.62
CA TRP A 457 2.29 30.89 43.31
C TRP A 457 1.50 30.82 41.99
N ASN A 458 1.50 31.88 41.18
CA ASN A 458 0.56 32.04 40.06
C ASN A 458 1.00 31.48 38.70
N HIS A 459 1.97 30.55 38.62
CA HIS A 459 2.54 30.16 37.31
C HIS A 459 2.69 28.66 37.01
N SER A 460 2.10 27.75 37.79
CA SER A 460 2.24 26.29 37.59
C SER A 460 1.09 25.63 36.80
N ASN A 461 0.68 26.18 35.65
CA ASN A 461 -0.32 25.53 34.78
C ASN A 461 0.29 24.54 33.77
N GLN A 462 1.59 24.28 33.84
CA GLN A 462 2.35 23.56 32.81
C GLN A 462 2.09 22.05 32.77
N TRP A 463 1.64 21.45 33.88
CA TRP A 463 1.52 19.98 34.05
C TRP A 463 0.08 19.52 34.28
N LEU A 464 -0.89 20.40 34.01
CA LEU A 464 -2.31 20.14 34.17
C LEU A 464 -2.83 19.39 32.93
N LEU A 465 -3.66 18.38 33.16
CA LEU A 465 -4.49 17.81 32.11
C LEU A 465 -5.48 18.90 31.66
N ASN A 466 -5.39 19.30 30.39
CA ASN A 466 -6.36 20.22 29.80
C ASN A 466 -7.74 19.53 29.83
N SER A 467 -8.78 20.22 30.35
CA SER A 467 -10.13 19.64 30.47
C SER A 467 -10.73 19.18 29.14
N ASP A 468 -10.17 19.67 28.03
CA ASP A 468 -10.65 19.45 26.67
C ASP A 468 -9.77 18.46 25.88
N SER A 469 -8.63 18.01 26.43
CA SER A 469 -7.73 17.05 25.78
C SER A 469 -7.50 15.82 26.65
N ASN A 470 -7.84 14.65 26.13
CA ASN A 470 -7.60 13.35 26.79
C ASN A 470 -6.13 12.88 26.69
N GLN A 471 -5.18 13.74 26.32
CA GLN A 471 -3.79 13.37 26.10
C GLN A 471 -2.99 13.27 27.41
N LEU A 472 -2.26 12.18 27.61
CA LEU A 472 -1.41 11.92 28.77
C LEU A 472 0.02 11.54 28.34
N ASN A 473 0.95 12.50 28.45
CA ASN A 473 2.34 12.34 28.08
C ASN A 473 3.15 11.76 29.27
N LEU A 474 3.71 10.58 29.10
CA LEU A 474 4.37 9.79 30.12
C LEU A 474 5.87 9.67 29.86
N VAL A 475 6.68 10.07 30.84
CA VAL A 475 8.11 9.72 30.87
C VAL A 475 8.27 8.39 31.58
N ILE A 476 9.00 7.45 31.00
CA ILE A 476 9.34 6.19 31.64
C ILE A 476 10.86 6.12 31.77
N LEU A 477 11.34 6.28 33.00
CA LEU A 477 12.75 6.26 33.38
C LEU A 477 13.10 4.89 33.95
N GLY A 478 14.11 4.25 33.40
CA GLY A 478 14.58 2.95 33.88
C GLY A 478 15.87 2.55 33.19
N PHE A 479 16.60 1.59 33.77
CA PHE A 479 17.92 1.20 33.29
C PHE A 479 17.89 -0.17 32.60
N LYS A 480 18.74 -0.38 31.57
CA LYS A 480 18.90 -1.67 30.86
C LYS A 480 17.57 -2.28 30.38
N GLY A 481 16.73 -1.50 29.71
CA GLY A 481 15.48 -1.98 29.10
C GLY A 481 14.26 -2.07 30.04
N LEU A 482 14.41 -1.82 31.35
CA LEU A 482 13.28 -1.84 32.30
C LEU A 482 12.15 -0.87 31.93
N ALA A 483 12.50 0.31 31.43
CA ALA A 483 11.51 1.30 30.99
C ALA A 483 10.77 0.86 29.72
N GLU A 484 11.45 0.14 28.83
CA GLU A 484 10.86 -0.41 27.61
C GLU A 484 9.91 -1.58 27.93
N GLU A 485 10.30 -2.45 28.85
CA GLU A 485 9.43 -3.53 29.36
C GLU A 485 8.13 -2.98 29.97
N LEU A 486 8.20 -1.96 30.83
CA LEU A 486 7.00 -1.32 31.37
C LEU A 486 6.18 -0.64 30.26
N SER A 487 6.82 0.05 29.32
CA SER A 487 6.11 0.69 28.21
C SER A 487 5.35 -0.31 27.35
N ASN A 488 5.95 -1.47 27.07
CA ASN A 488 5.33 -2.52 26.26
C ASN A 488 4.12 -3.13 26.97
N GLU A 489 4.20 -3.33 28.28
CA GLU A 489 3.08 -3.82 29.08
C GLU A 489 1.92 -2.80 29.14
N ILE A 490 2.23 -1.49 29.24
CA ILE A 490 1.20 -0.44 29.17
C ILE A 490 0.53 -0.44 27.79
N ARG A 491 1.32 -0.51 26.70
CA ARG A 491 0.78 -0.55 25.32
C ARG A 491 -0.07 -1.79 25.06
N ALA A 492 0.29 -2.94 25.62
CA ALA A 492 -0.48 -4.18 25.48
C ALA A 492 -1.90 -4.09 26.08
N GLN A 493 -2.15 -3.10 26.94
CA GLN A 493 -3.44 -2.83 27.57
C GLN A 493 -4.20 -1.66 26.93
N CYS A 494 -3.65 -1.05 25.88
CA CYS A 494 -4.28 0.05 25.13
C CYS A 494 -4.94 -0.45 23.84
N ASP A 495 -5.93 0.29 23.35
CA ASP A 495 -6.49 0.17 22.00
C ASP A 495 -6.07 1.44 21.22
N ASP A 496 -5.19 1.31 20.22
CA ASP A 496 -4.58 2.44 19.48
C ASP A 496 -3.98 3.55 20.38
N ASP A 497 -3.15 3.18 21.36
CA ASP A 497 -2.56 4.07 22.38
C ASP A 497 -3.62 4.79 23.27
N GLU A 498 -4.90 4.38 23.24
CA GLU A 498 -5.92 4.81 24.19
C GLU A 498 -6.03 3.84 25.38
N TYR A 499 -5.92 4.37 26.60
CA TYR A 499 -6.04 3.63 27.85
C TYR A 499 -7.27 4.06 28.63
N GLU A 500 -8.18 3.12 28.95
CA GLU A 500 -9.34 3.38 29.80
C GLU A 500 -8.99 3.24 31.29
N LEU A 501 -9.07 4.33 32.03
CA LEU A 501 -8.87 4.35 33.48
C LEU A 501 -10.06 5.00 34.19
N ASP A 502 -10.70 4.24 35.08
CA ASP A 502 -11.88 4.67 35.85
C ASP A 502 -12.97 5.32 34.95
N CYS A 503 -13.28 4.65 33.83
CA CYS A 503 -14.23 5.06 32.78
C CYS A 503 -13.86 6.36 32.02
N HIS A 504 -12.60 6.80 32.08
CA HIS A 504 -12.06 7.89 31.29
C HIS A 504 -11.00 7.36 30.32
N LEU A 505 -11.10 7.72 29.04
CA LEU A 505 -10.11 7.37 28.02
C LEU A 505 -8.98 8.40 28.01
N TYR A 506 -7.74 7.92 28.03
CA TYR A 506 -6.54 8.74 27.89
C TYR A 506 -5.74 8.30 26.66
N CYS A 507 -5.41 9.21 25.76
CA CYS A 507 -4.47 8.96 24.66
C CYS A 507 -3.04 9.11 25.22
N LEU A 508 -2.27 8.02 25.25
CA LEU A 508 -0.96 7.97 25.88
C LEU A 508 0.15 8.29 24.89
N GLU A 509 1.05 9.21 25.26
CA GLU A 509 2.28 9.47 24.50
C GLU A 509 3.49 9.17 25.40
N TYR A 510 4.50 8.49 24.89
CA TYR A 510 5.58 7.95 25.72
C TYR A 510 6.94 8.55 25.39
N ARG A 511 7.74 8.80 26.43
CA ARG A 511 9.17 9.06 26.31
C ARG A 511 9.94 8.13 27.23
N ILE A 512 10.57 7.13 26.64
CA ILE A 512 11.37 6.12 27.33
C ILE A 512 12.81 6.64 27.47
N ILE A 513 13.37 6.59 28.68
CA ILE A 513 14.69 7.14 29.00
C ILE A 513 15.55 6.11 29.75
N ASP A 514 16.62 5.65 29.10
CA ASP A 514 17.58 4.69 29.64
C ASP A 514 19.06 5.16 29.61
N GLY A 515 19.29 6.40 29.18
CA GLY A 515 20.61 7.04 29.09
C GLY A 515 20.72 8.36 29.85
N ASP A 516 21.88 9.01 29.72
CA ASP A 516 22.23 10.20 30.53
C ASP A 516 21.31 11.40 30.27
N VAL A 517 20.49 11.75 31.28
CA VAL A 517 19.45 12.79 31.23
C VAL A 517 19.99 14.21 30.99
N SER A 518 21.30 14.44 31.17
CA SER A 518 21.91 15.73 30.83
C SER A 518 22.06 15.95 29.33
N LEU A 519 21.87 14.92 28.51
CA LEU A 519 21.92 15.01 27.07
C LEU A 519 20.53 15.33 26.49
N PRO A 520 20.40 16.21 25.48
CA PRO A 520 19.10 16.63 24.95
C PRO A 520 18.19 15.50 24.45
N GLN A 521 18.75 14.39 23.97
CA GLN A 521 17.97 13.23 23.53
C GLN A 521 17.26 12.51 24.70
N ASN A 522 17.87 12.53 25.89
CA ASN A 522 17.40 11.84 27.10
C ASN A 522 16.81 12.82 28.13
N SER A 523 16.57 14.08 27.74
CA SER A 523 15.88 15.04 28.60
C SER A 523 14.44 14.61 28.83
N PHE A 524 13.84 14.98 29.95
CA PHE A 524 12.43 14.62 30.23
C PHE A 524 11.44 15.42 29.35
N GLN A 525 11.86 16.58 28.85
CA GLN A 525 11.08 17.48 28.00
C GLN A 525 11.85 17.78 26.71
N SER A 526 11.16 17.83 25.56
CA SER A 526 11.70 18.34 24.28
C SER A 526 10.81 19.45 23.75
N ILE A 527 11.13 19.98 22.56
CA ILE A 527 10.32 21.01 21.90
C ILE A 527 8.91 20.48 21.57
N ASP A 528 8.80 19.20 21.22
CA ASP A 528 7.56 18.56 20.78
C ASP A 528 6.90 17.70 21.86
N PHE A 529 7.55 17.50 23.02
CA PHE A 529 7.04 16.64 24.09
C PHE A 529 7.10 17.34 25.45
N LEU A 530 5.93 17.56 26.06
CA LEU A 530 5.76 18.11 27.40
C LEU A 530 5.21 17.03 28.34
N PRO A 531 5.97 16.55 29.35
CA PRO A 531 5.56 15.42 30.18
C PRO A 531 4.47 15.76 31.20
N HIS A 532 3.40 14.98 31.30
CA HIS A 532 2.39 15.12 32.36
C HIS A 532 2.72 14.31 33.62
N GLY A 533 3.51 13.26 33.50
CA GLY A 533 3.94 12.44 34.63
C GLY A 533 5.13 11.55 34.29
N CYS A 534 5.76 10.97 35.32
CA CYS A 534 6.95 10.13 35.18
C CYS A 534 6.86 8.85 36.01
N PHE A 535 7.13 7.71 35.38
CA PHE A 535 7.40 6.44 36.04
C PHE A 535 8.91 6.25 36.19
N CYS A 536 9.36 5.96 37.41
CA CYS A 536 10.75 5.60 37.70
C CYS A 536 10.80 4.15 38.14
N VAL A 537 11.42 3.29 37.34
CA VAL A 537 11.40 1.84 37.52
C VAL A 537 12.80 1.31 37.79
N TYR A 538 12.95 0.51 38.85
CA TYR A 538 14.20 -0.13 39.20
C TYR A 538 13.98 -1.55 39.76
N SER A 539 15.00 -2.40 39.62
CA SER A 539 14.93 -3.82 40.00
C SER A 539 16.11 -4.33 40.83
N ASN A 540 17.22 -3.60 40.81
CA ASN A 540 18.48 -3.95 41.45
C ASN A 540 19.28 -2.67 41.84
N PRO A 541 20.40 -2.78 42.59
CA PRO A 541 21.15 -1.61 43.05
C PRO A 541 21.64 -0.69 41.94
N GLU A 542 22.08 -1.24 40.81
CA GLU A 542 22.58 -0.45 39.67
C GLU A 542 21.45 0.40 39.05
N SER A 543 20.27 -0.19 38.86
CA SER A 543 19.09 0.53 38.35
C SER A 543 18.54 1.56 39.34
N PHE A 544 18.68 1.32 40.65
CA PHE A 544 18.27 2.28 41.68
C PHE A 544 19.17 3.52 41.68
N GLU A 545 20.49 3.32 41.66
CA GLU A 545 21.46 4.40 41.55
C GLU A 545 21.22 5.22 40.27
N TYR A 546 20.93 4.57 39.14
CA TYR A 546 20.59 5.26 37.90
C TYR A 546 19.37 6.18 38.02
N ILE A 547 18.25 5.70 38.58
CA ILE A 547 17.05 6.55 38.72
C ILE A 547 17.32 7.70 39.70
N ARG A 548 18.06 7.45 40.79
CA ARG A 548 18.38 8.47 41.79
C ARG A 548 19.25 9.57 41.19
N ASP A 549 20.34 9.19 40.51
CA ASP A 549 21.27 10.13 39.87
C ASP A 549 20.57 10.91 38.73
N SER A 550 19.68 10.25 37.98
CA SER A 550 18.92 10.89 36.91
C SER A 550 17.91 11.92 37.44
N LEU A 551 17.21 11.59 38.52
CA LEU A 551 16.31 12.52 39.20
C LEU A 551 17.10 13.68 39.80
N GLU A 552 18.23 13.42 40.46
CA GLU A 552 19.09 14.46 41.04
C GLU A 552 19.64 15.41 39.96
N LYS A 553 20.18 14.89 38.85
CA LYS A 553 20.64 15.70 37.72
C LYS A 553 19.51 16.54 37.11
N THR A 554 18.31 15.98 36.98
CA THR A 554 17.14 16.68 36.42
C THR A 554 16.65 17.79 37.37
N LEU A 555 16.76 17.59 38.68
CA LEU A 555 16.48 18.59 39.71
C LEU A 555 17.58 19.68 39.79
N LEU A 556 18.86 19.30 39.62
CA LEU A 556 20.04 20.18 39.75
C LEU A 556 20.34 21.02 38.50
N SER A 557 20.21 20.48 37.28
CA SER A 557 20.49 21.15 35.98
C SER A 557 19.68 22.43 35.73
N ASN A 558 18.78 22.70 36.64
CA ASN A 558 17.57 23.42 36.44
C ASN A 558 17.64 24.58 37.49
N LEU A 559 18.37 24.40 38.62
CA LEU A 559 18.77 25.41 39.61
C LEU A 559 19.80 26.44 39.10
N GLU A 560 20.53 26.14 38.01
CA GLU A 560 21.57 27.02 37.45
C GLU A 560 21.00 28.15 36.55
N GLN A 561 19.69 28.15 36.25
CA GLN A 561 19.01 29.22 35.53
C GLN A 561 18.30 30.14 36.56
N GLU A 562 18.82 31.36 36.76
CA GLU A 562 18.29 32.35 37.74
C GLU A 562 16.75 32.43 37.74
N ASP A 563 16.18 32.42 38.95
CA ASP A 563 14.75 32.51 39.31
C ASP A 563 13.80 31.40 38.83
N ARG A 564 14.30 30.27 38.32
CA ARG A 564 13.46 29.09 38.04
C ARG A 564 13.91 27.94 38.92
N LEU A 565 13.19 27.73 40.03
CA LEU A 565 13.25 26.44 40.70
C LEU A 565 12.54 25.40 39.84
N PRO A 566 13.10 24.22 39.64
CA PRO A 566 12.73 23.41 38.49
C PRO A 566 12.19 22.06 38.95
N PHE A 567 11.27 21.47 38.21
CA PHE A 567 10.74 20.14 38.55
C PHE A 567 10.00 20.00 39.90
N GLN A 568 9.79 21.07 40.67
CA GLN A 568 8.81 21.11 41.75
C GLN A 568 7.39 21.04 41.16
N GLY A 569 6.97 19.87 40.69
CA GLY A 569 5.63 19.72 40.16
C GLY A 569 5.37 18.44 39.40
N LEU A 570 6.35 17.90 38.64
CA LEU A 570 6.12 16.72 37.82
C LEU A 570 5.64 15.56 38.72
N PRO A 571 4.45 15.01 38.47
CA PRO A 571 3.95 13.83 39.18
C PRO A 571 4.85 12.64 38.86
N ILE A 572 5.42 12.03 39.90
CA ILE A 572 6.30 10.87 39.78
C ILE A 572 5.60 9.68 40.45
N VAL A 573 5.84 8.47 39.97
CA VAL A 573 5.56 7.23 40.70
C VAL A 573 6.82 6.36 40.62
N ILE A 574 7.29 5.89 41.77
CA ILE A 574 8.48 5.02 41.86
C ILE A 574 8.00 3.57 41.97
N LEU A 575 8.46 2.72 41.06
CA LEU A 575 8.16 1.30 41.01
C LEU A 575 9.41 0.48 41.31
N PHE A 576 9.32 -0.38 42.32
CA PHE A 576 10.31 -1.40 42.61
C PHE A 576 9.81 -2.78 42.16
N VAL A 577 10.54 -3.39 41.24
CA VAL A 577 10.23 -4.73 40.71
C VAL A 577 11.46 -5.60 40.89
N ALA A 578 11.51 -6.37 41.98
CA ALA A 578 12.70 -7.13 42.34
C ALA A 578 13.15 -8.10 41.22
N ASP A 579 14.43 -8.04 40.87
CA ASP A 579 15.04 -9.03 40.00
C ASP A 579 15.25 -10.34 40.78
N SER A 580 14.89 -11.47 40.18
CA SER A 580 15.09 -12.84 40.69
C SER A 580 16.53 -13.16 41.13
N LEU A 581 17.51 -12.39 40.65
CA LEU A 581 18.93 -12.56 40.92
C LEU A 581 19.44 -11.77 42.14
N VAL A 582 18.61 -10.92 42.76
CA VAL A 582 18.98 -10.06 43.89
C VAL A 582 18.77 -10.80 45.22
N GLU A 583 19.75 -10.70 46.13
CA GLU A 583 19.67 -11.33 47.45
C GLU A 583 18.56 -10.70 48.32
N GLU A 584 17.92 -11.49 49.18
CA GLU A 584 16.81 -11.06 50.03
C GLU A 584 17.16 -9.84 50.93
N ASN A 585 18.41 -9.77 51.40
CA ASN A 585 18.91 -8.62 52.17
C ASN A 585 18.99 -7.34 51.33
N ASP A 586 19.38 -7.45 50.06
CA ASP A 586 19.43 -6.33 49.14
C ASP A 586 18.02 -5.91 48.69
N ILE A 587 17.07 -6.84 48.56
CA ILE A 587 15.65 -6.52 48.30
C ILE A 587 15.08 -5.66 49.44
N LEU A 588 15.31 -6.04 50.70
CA LEU A 588 14.86 -5.26 51.85
C LEU A 588 15.49 -3.87 51.88
N ARG A 589 16.81 -3.79 51.64
CA ARG A 589 17.54 -2.51 51.57
C ARG A 589 17.01 -1.61 50.45
N LEU A 590 16.78 -2.16 49.26
CA LEU A 590 16.28 -1.41 48.12
C LEU A 590 14.85 -0.91 48.33
N ARG A 591 13.99 -1.69 49.00
CA ARG A 591 12.65 -1.23 49.41
C ARG A 591 12.72 -0.04 50.34
N GLU A 592 13.59 -0.09 51.35
CA GLU A 592 13.80 1.03 52.28
C GLU A 592 14.37 2.26 51.58
N GLU A 593 15.37 2.08 50.70
CA GLU A 593 15.99 3.16 49.93
C GLU A 593 15.00 3.79 48.93
N GLY A 594 14.19 2.97 48.24
CA GLY A 594 13.15 3.42 47.33
C GLY A 594 12.01 4.15 48.02
N GLN A 595 11.52 3.64 49.15
CA GLN A 595 10.53 4.32 49.97
C GLN A 595 11.08 5.65 50.50
N SER A 596 12.33 5.68 50.95
CA SER A 596 12.98 6.92 51.41
C SER A 596 13.11 7.95 50.29
N LEU A 597 13.42 7.52 49.06
CA LEU A 597 13.47 8.39 47.89
C LEU A 597 12.07 8.93 47.54
N ALA A 598 11.05 8.06 47.57
CA ALA A 598 9.66 8.43 47.31
C ALA A 598 9.13 9.44 48.34
N ASP A 599 9.44 9.23 49.63
CA ASP A 599 9.09 10.14 50.72
C ASP A 599 9.77 11.50 50.54
N SER A 600 11.04 11.52 50.13
CA SER A 600 11.78 12.76 49.85
C SER A 600 11.19 13.54 48.66
N LEU A 601 10.63 12.85 47.67
CA LEU A 601 10.02 13.44 46.47
C LEU A 601 8.52 13.67 46.61
N GLN A 602 7.92 13.25 47.74
CA GLN A 602 6.47 13.27 47.99
C GLN A 602 5.69 12.64 46.83
N CYS A 603 6.11 11.43 46.45
CA CYS A 603 5.49 10.66 45.38
C CYS A 603 5.13 9.24 45.85
N PRO A 604 4.21 8.56 45.16
CA PRO A 604 3.85 7.20 45.53
C PRO A 604 4.97 6.20 45.24
N PHE A 605 5.08 5.19 46.11
CA PHE A 605 5.99 4.06 45.98
C PHE A 605 5.16 2.78 45.80
N ILE A 606 5.50 1.98 44.79
CA ILE A 606 4.88 0.69 44.52
C ILE A 606 5.95 -0.40 44.63
N ASP A 607 5.81 -1.24 45.65
CA ASP A 607 6.64 -2.42 45.87
C ASP A 607 5.93 -3.66 45.33
N VAL A 608 6.48 -4.26 44.28
CA VAL A 608 5.93 -5.46 43.65
C VAL A 608 6.51 -6.67 44.35
N SER A 609 5.65 -7.41 45.07
CA SER A 609 6.05 -8.62 45.76
C SER A 609 6.25 -9.78 44.78
N LEU A 610 7.31 -10.58 45.00
CA LEU A 610 7.61 -11.77 44.18
C LEU A 610 6.48 -12.82 44.17
N GLU A 611 5.56 -12.77 45.13
CA GLU A 611 4.37 -13.64 45.20
C GLU A 611 3.24 -13.21 44.24
N GLU A 612 3.29 -11.99 43.68
CA GLU A 612 2.28 -11.41 42.77
C GLU A 612 2.69 -11.49 41.28
N VAL A 613 3.84 -12.12 41.01
CA VAL A 613 4.40 -12.29 39.66
C VAL A 613 3.99 -13.67 39.13
N ASP A 614 3.00 -13.69 38.24
CA ASP A 614 2.73 -14.88 37.42
C ASP A 614 3.91 -15.06 36.43
N GLY A 615 4.26 -16.30 36.10
CA GLY A 615 5.54 -16.61 35.41
C GLY A 615 5.89 -15.76 34.17
N GLU A 616 7.21 -15.67 33.91
CA GLU A 616 7.90 -14.96 32.80
C GLU A 616 7.70 -13.44 32.68
N HIS A 617 6.66 -12.82 33.25
CA HIS A 617 6.36 -11.39 33.05
C HIS A 617 6.49 -10.58 34.35
N ARG A 618 7.47 -9.66 34.38
CA ARG A 618 7.77 -8.79 35.53
C ARG A 618 6.71 -7.71 35.81
N PHE A 619 5.92 -7.35 34.81
CA PHE A 619 4.81 -6.38 34.91
C PHE A 619 3.51 -7.09 34.54
N ASN A 620 2.39 -6.65 35.13
CA ASN A 620 1.06 -7.20 34.83
C ASN A 620 0.00 -6.10 34.78
N ALA A 621 -1.19 -6.45 34.29
CA ALA A 621 -2.32 -5.52 34.15
C ALA A 621 -2.76 -4.85 35.46
N ALA A 622 -2.74 -5.58 36.58
CA ALA A 622 -3.13 -5.02 37.87
C ALA A 622 -2.12 -3.96 38.36
N LEU A 623 -0.83 -4.20 38.16
CA LEU A 623 0.26 -3.27 38.50
C LEU A 623 0.20 -2.02 37.64
N VAL A 624 0.02 -2.17 36.32
CA VAL A 624 -0.11 -1.03 35.40
C VAL A 624 -1.34 -0.19 35.76
N ALA A 625 -2.49 -0.81 35.98
CA ALA A 625 -3.70 -0.09 36.38
C ALA A 625 -3.51 0.66 37.71
N ASN A 626 -2.81 0.06 38.69
CA ASN A 626 -2.49 0.72 39.96
C ASN A 626 -1.52 1.89 39.74
N ALA A 627 -0.45 1.71 38.98
CA ALA A 627 0.56 2.73 38.71
C ALA A 627 -0.03 3.93 37.96
N LEU A 628 -0.82 3.70 36.91
CA LEU A 628 -1.53 4.75 36.18
C LEU A 628 -2.57 5.45 37.06
N ARG A 629 -3.31 4.71 37.90
CA ARG A 629 -4.23 5.32 38.86
C ARG A 629 -3.50 6.24 39.84
N GLN A 630 -2.38 5.81 40.41
CA GLN A 630 -1.62 6.62 41.36
C GLN A 630 -0.95 7.82 40.69
N LEU A 631 -0.51 7.70 39.44
CA LEU A 631 0.05 8.81 38.67
C LEU A 631 -1.04 9.84 38.33
N VAL A 632 -2.18 9.40 37.79
CA VAL A 632 -3.32 10.27 37.47
C VAL A 632 -3.89 10.90 38.73
N GLN A 633 -3.96 10.18 39.84
CA GLN A 633 -4.31 10.76 41.14
C GLN A 633 -3.27 11.78 41.60
N SER A 634 -1.97 11.55 41.38
CA SER A 634 -0.92 12.51 41.72
C SER A 634 -0.99 13.77 40.84
N ILE A 635 -1.26 13.61 39.54
CA ILE A 635 -1.55 14.71 38.60
C ILE A 635 -2.77 15.49 39.09
N ARG A 636 -3.88 14.81 39.39
CA ARG A 636 -5.14 15.42 39.87
C ARG A 636 -5.02 16.02 41.26
N HIS A 637 -4.22 15.45 42.16
CA HIS A 637 -3.98 15.98 43.50
C HIS A 637 -3.08 17.21 43.46
N ARG A 638 -2.09 17.23 42.56
CA ARG A 638 -1.25 18.40 42.31
C ARG A 638 -2.00 19.50 41.55
N ALA A 639 -2.88 19.13 40.61
CA ALA A 639 -3.90 20.01 40.04
C ALA A 639 -4.88 20.52 41.11
N GLY A 640 -5.21 19.65 42.06
CA GLY A 640 -6.01 19.95 43.24
C GLY A 640 -5.32 20.92 44.18
N PHE A 641 -3.99 20.85 44.34
CA PHE A 641 -3.23 21.85 45.10
C PHE A 641 -3.19 23.22 44.43
N ILE A 642 -3.23 23.27 43.09
CA ILE A 642 -3.40 24.49 42.29
C ILE A 642 -4.83 25.03 42.41
N ASN A 643 -5.84 24.14 42.53
CA ASN A 643 -7.24 24.47 42.80
C ASN A 643 -7.61 24.54 44.30
N VAL A 644 -6.63 24.43 45.22
CA VAL A 644 -6.79 24.75 46.65
C VAL A 644 -6.37 26.21 46.94
N TYR A 645 -5.93 26.93 45.90
CA TYR A 645 -5.62 28.37 45.91
C TYR A 645 -5.97 29.09 44.58
N GLN A 646 -7.04 28.71 43.87
CA GLN A 646 -7.61 29.47 42.73
C GLN A 646 -9.12 29.63 42.73
#